data_AF-D8R0N9-F1
#
_entry.id   AF-D8R0N9-F1
#
_cell.length_a   1.000
_cell.length_b   1.000
_cell.length_c   1.000
_cell.angle_alpha   90.00
_cell.angle_beta   90.00
_cell.angle_gamma   90.00
#
_symmetry.space_group_name_H-M   'P 1'
#
loop_
_entity.id
_entity.type
_entity.pdbx_description
1 polymer ?
#
loop_
_entity_poly.entity_id
_entity_poly.type
_entity_poly.pdbx_seq_one_letter_code
_entity_poly.pdbx_strand_id
1 'polypeptide(L)'
;MTAGADRCNGDSHYTPRNILITGAAGFIASHVANRLVRSYPGYKIVVLDKLDYCSNLKNLYQSKESANFKFVKGDIASADLVNYLLITEGIDTIMHFAAQTHVDNSFGNSLEFTKNNIYGTHVLLEACKVAGTIRRFIHVSTDEVYGETEADAIVGNHEASQLLPTNPYSATKAGAEMLVMAYGRSYGLPFITTRGNNVYGPNQFPEKLIPKFILLAMQGRPLPIHGDGSNVRSYLYAEDVAEAFEVVLHKGEVGHVYNIGTKKERRVLDVAKDICKLFKLDPEVCIQFVDNRPFNDQRYFLDDKKLKDLGWRERTTWDEGLLKTMQWYTSHPNWWGDVSGALVPHPRMLTMTGEKLSHEDEESTGPVVGNIGMIVPQKVSPLKPAMKLLIYGRTGWIGGLLGKICEREGIPYEYGSGRLENRLQLEADILTVKPTHIFNAAGVTGRPNVDWCESHKVETIRANVVGTLTLADVCKQHGLLLMNFATGCIFEYDDSHPINSGIGFLEDDKPNFTGSFYSKTKAMVEELLKCYDNVCTLRVRMPISSDLSNPRNFITKITRYEKVVDIPNSMTVLDELLPLSIEMARRNCTGIWNFTNPGTVSHNEILEMYREYIDQGFKWSNFTLEEQAKVIVAPRSNNELDTKKMEKEFPQLMHIKDSLVKLVFVPNSSSNGDKK
;
A
#
# COMPACT_ATOMS: atom_id res chain seq x y z
N MET A 1 -39.25 -37.40 -20.06
CA MET A 1 -38.66 -38.72 -20.35
C MET A 1 -37.28 -38.75 -19.74
N THR A 2 -37.03 -39.81 -18.98
CA THR A 2 -35.90 -40.10 -18.09
C THR A 2 -34.54 -40.10 -18.79
N ALA A 3 -33.54 -39.47 -18.18
CA ALA A 3 -32.14 -39.68 -18.52
C ALA A 3 -31.33 -39.97 -17.22
N GLY A 4 -31.02 -41.25 -17.05
CA GLY A 4 -29.79 -41.79 -16.46
C GLY A 4 -29.35 -41.29 -15.08
N ALA A 5 -29.82 -41.98 -14.04
CA ALA A 5 -29.08 -42.05 -12.78
C ALA A 5 -27.90 -43.02 -12.94
N ASP A 6 -26.71 -42.50 -13.25
CA ASP A 6 -25.47 -43.26 -13.07
C ASP A 6 -25.10 -43.26 -11.58
N ARG A 7 -25.53 -44.31 -10.88
CA ARG A 7 -24.94 -44.72 -9.60
C ARG A 7 -23.68 -45.52 -9.91
N CYS A 8 -22.52 -44.86 -9.89
CA CYS A 8 -21.23 -45.54 -9.77
C CYS A 8 -20.77 -45.52 -8.31
N ASN A 9 -20.61 -46.72 -7.76
CA ASN A 9 -20.11 -47.02 -6.43
C ASN A 9 -18.56 -47.10 -6.48
N GLY A 10 -17.87 -46.39 -5.61
CA GLY A 10 -16.41 -46.43 -5.42
C GLY A 10 -15.89 -45.08 -4.92
N ASP A 11 -15.35 -45.03 -3.70
CA ASP A 11 -14.79 -43.84 -3.03
C ASP A 11 -14.01 -42.93 -4.00
N SER A 12 -14.65 -41.89 -4.54
CA SER A 12 -13.98 -40.92 -5.39
C SER A 12 -13.29 -39.89 -4.50
N HIS A 13 -12.17 -40.28 -3.88
CA HIS A 13 -11.32 -39.33 -3.17
C HIS A 13 -10.88 -38.22 -4.12
N TYR A 14 -11.16 -36.96 -3.74
CA TYR A 14 -10.70 -35.81 -4.48
C TYR A 14 -9.18 -35.75 -4.47
N THR A 15 -8.58 -35.65 -5.66
CA THR A 15 -7.13 -35.52 -5.83
C THR A 15 -6.83 -34.14 -6.43
N PRO A 16 -6.28 -33.20 -5.64
CA PRO A 16 -5.83 -31.90 -6.13
C PRO A 16 -4.73 -32.06 -7.19
N ARG A 17 -4.57 -31.11 -8.11
CA ARG A 17 -3.36 -31.03 -8.97
C ARG A 17 -2.60 -29.75 -8.71
N ASN A 18 -3.28 -28.60 -8.80
CA ASN A 18 -2.67 -27.28 -8.67
C ASN A 18 -3.35 -26.52 -7.53
N ILE A 19 -2.63 -26.34 -6.43
CA ILE A 19 -3.14 -25.77 -5.18
C ILE A 19 -2.57 -24.37 -4.98
N LEU A 20 -3.45 -23.37 -4.85
CA LEU A 20 -3.09 -22.04 -4.38
C LEU A 20 -3.28 -21.97 -2.86
N ILE A 21 -2.21 -21.69 -2.11
CA ILE A 21 -2.26 -21.45 -0.67
C ILE A 21 -1.97 -19.97 -0.41
N THR A 22 -2.97 -19.24 0.09
CA THR A 22 -2.77 -17.81 0.40
C THR A 22 -2.27 -17.65 1.84
N GLY A 23 -1.33 -16.73 2.09
CA GLY A 23 -0.85 -16.45 3.45
C GLY A 23 0.18 -17.45 3.98
N ALA A 24 0.83 -18.24 3.10
CA ALA A 24 1.71 -19.32 3.52
C ALA A 24 3.10 -18.89 4.01
N ALA A 25 3.46 -17.60 3.93
CA ALA A 25 4.61 -17.10 4.67
C ALA A 25 4.28 -16.84 6.16
N GLY A 26 3.00 -16.90 6.54
CA GLY A 26 2.54 -16.88 7.93
C GLY A 26 2.69 -18.23 8.65
N PHE A 27 2.20 -18.28 9.89
CA PHE A 27 2.38 -19.42 10.80
C PHE A 27 1.76 -20.74 10.30
N ILE A 28 0.44 -20.91 10.40
CA ILE A 28 -0.25 -22.20 10.15
C ILE A 28 -0.06 -22.65 8.70
N ALA A 29 -0.26 -21.73 7.75
CA ALA A 29 -0.21 -22.03 6.34
C ALA A 29 1.17 -22.47 5.83
N SER A 30 2.26 -22.04 6.49
CA SER A 30 3.61 -22.53 6.16
C SER A 30 3.78 -24.02 6.49
N HIS A 31 3.25 -24.48 7.63
CA HIS A 31 3.25 -25.90 8.01
C HIS A 31 2.45 -26.72 6.99
N VAL A 32 1.27 -26.25 6.60
CA VAL A 32 0.43 -26.89 5.57
C VAL A 32 1.16 -26.95 4.23
N ALA A 33 1.73 -25.83 3.75
CA ALA A 33 2.44 -25.79 2.48
C ALA A 33 3.65 -26.74 2.48
N ASN A 34 4.51 -26.68 3.49
CA ASN A 34 5.69 -27.55 3.60
C ASN A 34 5.31 -29.03 3.67
N ARG A 35 4.24 -29.35 4.40
CA ARG A 35 3.72 -30.70 4.49
C ARG A 35 3.21 -31.22 3.15
N LEU A 36 2.44 -30.42 2.41
CA LEU A 36 1.89 -30.80 1.10
C LEU A 36 3.00 -30.94 0.05
N VAL A 37 3.95 -29.99 0.00
CA VAL A 37 5.11 -30.06 -0.91
C VAL A 37 5.90 -31.35 -0.69
N ARG A 38 6.19 -31.69 0.58
CA ARG A 38 6.97 -32.86 0.95
C ARG A 38 6.23 -34.18 0.70
N SER A 39 4.94 -34.24 1.02
CA SER A 39 4.17 -35.49 1.05
C SER A 39 3.55 -35.82 -0.32
N TYR A 40 3.36 -34.82 -1.18
CA TYR A 40 2.69 -34.96 -2.47
C TYR A 40 3.51 -34.32 -3.61
N PRO A 41 4.60 -34.97 -4.08
CA PRO A 41 5.44 -34.44 -5.16
C PRO A 41 4.71 -34.19 -6.48
N GLY A 42 3.58 -34.87 -6.70
CA GLY A 42 2.72 -34.69 -7.87
C GLY A 42 1.81 -33.46 -7.81
N TYR A 43 1.68 -32.79 -6.66
CA TYR A 43 0.89 -31.56 -6.53
C TYR A 43 1.77 -30.35 -6.75
N LYS A 44 1.29 -29.42 -7.57
CA LYS A 44 1.89 -28.10 -7.72
C LYS A 44 1.33 -27.17 -6.66
N ILE A 45 2.20 -26.69 -5.77
CA ILE A 45 1.86 -25.79 -4.68
C ILE A 45 2.32 -24.38 -5.03
N VAL A 46 1.36 -23.48 -5.24
CA VAL A 46 1.59 -22.06 -5.46
C VAL A 46 1.22 -21.31 -4.19
N VAL A 47 2.15 -20.54 -3.64
CA VAL A 47 1.92 -19.69 -2.47
C VAL A 47 1.73 -18.24 -2.92
N LEU A 48 0.69 -17.58 -2.43
CA LEU A 48 0.47 -16.14 -2.59
C LEU A 48 0.49 -15.46 -1.23
N ASP A 49 1.44 -14.55 -1.02
CA ASP A 49 1.57 -13.84 0.26
C ASP A 49 2.08 -12.40 0.06
N LYS A 50 1.52 -11.43 0.79
CA LYS A 50 1.94 -10.02 0.68
C LYS A 50 3.19 -9.69 1.52
N LEU A 51 3.63 -10.63 2.36
CA LEU A 51 4.71 -10.48 3.33
C LEU A 51 4.43 -9.37 4.35
N ASP A 52 3.34 -9.53 5.09
CA ASP A 52 2.96 -8.63 6.18
C ASP A 52 3.90 -8.80 7.41
N TYR A 53 3.74 -7.98 8.45
CA TYR A 53 4.64 -7.96 9.62
C TYR A 53 4.81 -9.32 10.32
N CYS A 54 3.75 -10.16 10.32
CA CYS A 54 3.75 -11.49 10.93
C CYS A 54 4.12 -12.62 9.95
N SER A 55 4.67 -12.26 8.78
CA SER A 55 5.03 -13.20 7.70
C SER A 55 6.54 -13.26 7.53
N ASN A 56 7.07 -14.44 7.22
CA ASN A 56 8.51 -14.63 7.03
C ASN A 56 8.78 -15.74 6.01
N LEU A 57 9.52 -15.40 4.95
CA LEU A 57 9.90 -16.36 3.91
C LEU A 57 10.72 -17.53 4.44
N LYS A 58 11.43 -17.36 5.57
CA LYS A 58 12.18 -18.44 6.23
C LYS A 58 11.27 -19.62 6.57
N ASN A 59 9.98 -19.38 6.83
CA ASN A 59 8.99 -20.41 7.12
C ASN A 59 8.80 -21.40 5.96
N LEU A 60 9.15 -21.02 4.73
CA LEU A 60 8.99 -21.84 3.52
C LEU A 60 10.32 -22.38 2.97
N TYR A 61 11.45 -22.18 3.67
CA TYR A 61 12.76 -22.60 3.17
C TYR A 61 12.87 -24.10 2.90
N GLN A 62 12.16 -24.93 3.66
CA GLN A 62 12.12 -26.37 3.43
C GLN A 62 11.54 -26.75 2.05
N SER A 63 10.66 -25.91 1.50
CA SER A 63 10.00 -26.14 0.22
C SER A 63 10.63 -25.36 -0.93
N LYS A 64 11.46 -24.35 -0.64
CA LYS A 64 11.92 -23.36 -1.63
C LYS A 64 12.57 -23.97 -2.88
N GLU A 65 13.35 -25.02 -2.71
CA GLU A 65 14.08 -25.69 -3.79
C GLU A 65 13.30 -26.86 -4.42
N SER A 66 12.07 -27.12 -3.97
CA SER A 66 11.25 -28.20 -4.50
C SER A 66 10.66 -27.82 -5.86
N ALA A 67 10.78 -28.70 -6.86
CA ALA A 67 10.32 -28.43 -8.23
C ALA A 67 8.80 -28.19 -8.34
N ASN A 68 8.04 -28.66 -7.36
CA ASN A 68 6.59 -28.52 -7.29
C ASN A 68 6.12 -27.33 -6.43
N PHE A 69 7.02 -26.44 -6.02
CA PHE A 69 6.72 -25.26 -5.21
C PHE A 69 6.99 -23.95 -5.95
N LYS A 70 6.07 -22.99 -5.83
CA LYS A 70 6.23 -21.63 -6.36
C LYS A 70 5.77 -20.60 -5.34
N PHE A 71 6.60 -19.61 -5.06
CA PHE A 71 6.22 -18.46 -4.24
C PHE A 71 5.91 -17.23 -5.11
N VAL A 72 4.82 -16.54 -4.79
CA VAL A 72 4.39 -15.29 -5.44
C VAL A 72 4.15 -14.25 -4.35
N LYS A 73 4.93 -13.16 -4.40
CA LYS A 73 4.68 -12.00 -3.53
C LYS A 73 3.54 -11.17 -4.10
N GLY A 74 2.48 -10.97 -3.34
CA GLY A 74 1.36 -10.12 -3.74
C GLY A 74 0.18 -10.19 -2.79
N ASP A 75 -0.77 -9.27 -2.99
CA ASP A 75 -1.96 -9.15 -2.17
C ASP A 75 -3.16 -9.84 -2.84
N ILE A 76 -3.93 -10.60 -2.07
CA ILE A 76 -5.19 -11.21 -2.52
C ILE A 76 -6.23 -10.16 -2.93
N ALA A 77 -6.09 -8.92 -2.45
CA ALA A 77 -6.91 -7.79 -2.87
C ALA A 77 -6.64 -7.33 -4.32
N SER A 78 -5.56 -7.81 -4.95
CA SER A 78 -5.26 -7.54 -6.35
C SER A 78 -6.01 -8.51 -7.26
N ALA A 79 -7.18 -8.11 -7.76
CA ALA A 79 -8.00 -8.91 -8.66
C ALA A 79 -7.22 -9.38 -9.91
N ASP A 80 -6.42 -8.50 -10.51
CA ASP A 80 -5.62 -8.84 -11.70
C ASP A 80 -4.60 -9.94 -11.41
N LEU A 81 -3.89 -9.84 -10.28
CA LEU A 81 -2.91 -10.85 -9.88
C LEU A 81 -3.59 -12.20 -9.59
N VAL A 82 -4.69 -12.18 -8.84
CA VAL A 82 -5.42 -13.41 -8.51
C VAL A 82 -5.91 -14.08 -9.79
N ASN A 83 -6.59 -13.35 -10.68
CA ASN A 83 -7.06 -13.88 -11.96
C ASN A 83 -5.90 -14.43 -12.81
N TYR A 84 -4.79 -13.68 -12.89
CA TYR A 84 -3.58 -14.12 -13.58
C TYR A 84 -3.08 -15.47 -13.03
N LEU A 85 -2.98 -15.62 -11.72
CA LEU A 85 -2.50 -16.86 -11.10
C LEU A 85 -3.46 -18.03 -11.31
N LEU A 86 -4.77 -17.81 -11.17
CA LEU A 86 -5.76 -18.87 -11.39
C LEU A 86 -5.64 -19.46 -12.81
N ILE A 87 -5.49 -18.59 -13.82
CA ILE A 87 -5.38 -18.99 -15.22
C ILE A 87 -4.01 -19.59 -15.53
N THR A 88 -2.92 -18.86 -15.24
CA THR A 88 -1.56 -19.25 -15.68
C THR A 88 -1.01 -20.46 -14.94
N GLU A 89 -1.40 -20.65 -13.68
CA GLU A 89 -0.97 -21.79 -12.90
C GLU A 89 -1.94 -22.97 -13.00
N GLY A 90 -3.10 -22.78 -13.66
CA GLY A 90 -4.14 -23.79 -13.84
C GLY A 90 -4.74 -24.26 -12.50
N ILE A 91 -4.97 -23.33 -11.57
CA ILE A 91 -5.39 -23.64 -10.20
C ILE A 91 -6.76 -24.32 -10.19
N ASP A 92 -6.84 -25.46 -9.51
CA ASP A 92 -8.09 -26.21 -9.26
C ASP A 92 -8.52 -26.19 -7.79
N THR A 93 -7.57 -25.93 -6.88
CA THR A 93 -7.80 -25.96 -5.44
C THR A 93 -7.25 -24.69 -4.82
N ILE A 94 -8.02 -24.10 -3.90
CA ILE A 94 -7.55 -22.96 -3.09
C ILE A 94 -7.67 -23.33 -1.62
N MET A 95 -6.60 -23.06 -0.86
CA MET A 95 -6.62 -23.09 0.60
C MET A 95 -6.32 -21.68 1.10
N HIS A 96 -7.36 -20.99 1.57
CA HIS A 96 -7.35 -19.57 1.85
C HIS A 96 -7.08 -19.28 3.34
N PHE A 97 -5.81 -19.02 3.70
CA PHE A 97 -5.40 -18.69 5.07
C PHE A 97 -5.10 -17.21 5.30
N ALA A 98 -4.80 -16.45 4.24
CA ALA A 98 -4.43 -15.04 4.34
C ALA A 98 -5.51 -14.22 5.08
N ALA A 99 -5.11 -13.61 6.20
CA ALA A 99 -5.97 -12.77 7.05
C ALA A 99 -5.11 -11.92 8.00
N GLN A 100 -5.70 -10.84 8.50
CA GLN A 100 -5.24 -10.15 9.72
C GLN A 100 -5.90 -10.80 10.94
N THR A 101 -5.12 -11.10 11.99
CA THR A 101 -5.56 -12.01 13.08
C THR A 101 -5.25 -11.56 14.51
N HIS A 102 -4.61 -10.42 14.73
CA HIS A 102 -4.30 -9.97 16.10
C HIS A 102 -5.49 -9.22 16.72
N VAL A 103 -6.19 -9.86 17.67
CA VAL A 103 -7.42 -9.33 18.27
C VAL A 103 -7.24 -7.90 18.83
N ASP A 104 -6.17 -7.64 19.60
CA ASP A 104 -5.95 -6.29 20.17
C ASP A 104 -5.76 -5.22 19.07
N ASN A 105 -5.14 -5.58 17.94
CA ASN A 105 -4.95 -4.66 16.83
C ASN A 105 -6.27 -4.36 16.10
N SER A 106 -7.24 -5.27 16.19
CA SER A 106 -8.54 -5.11 15.52
C SER A 106 -9.40 -4.01 16.14
N PHE A 107 -9.23 -3.69 17.43
CA PHE A 107 -9.93 -2.58 18.08
C PHE A 107 -9.42 -1.22 17.63
N GLY A 108 -8.11 -1.11 17.37
CA GLY A 108 -7.48 0.14 16.90
C GLY A 108 -7.51 0.34 15.38
N ASN A 109 -7.73 -0.74 14.59
CA ASN A 109 -7.64 -0.71 13.14
C ASN A 109 -8.64 -1.66 12.45
N SER A 110 -9.89 -1.65 12.88
CA SER A 110 -10.94 -2.57 12.41
C SER A 110 -11.18 -2.52 10.89
N LEU A 111 -10.96 -1.37 10.25
CA LEU A 111 -11.10 -1.22 8.80
C LEU A 111 -10.08 -2.03 8.01
N GLU A 112 -8.82 -2.13 8.47
CA GLU A 112 -7.83 -2.99 7.82
C GLU A 112 -8.18 -4.48 7.98
N PHE A 113 -8.84 -4.88 9.07
CA PHE A 113 -9.37 -6.24 9.20
C PHE A 113 -10.49 -6.49 8.19
N THR A 114 -11.42 -5.54 8.01
CA THR A 114 -12.46 -5.64 6.96
C THR A 114 -11.85 -5.74 5.57
N LYS A 115 -10.85 -4.91 5.27
CA LYS A 115 -10.17 -4.92 3.96
C LYS A 115 -9.45 -6.24 3.70
N ASN A 116 -8.66 -6.73 4.65
CA ASN A 116 -7.87 -7.94 4.46
C ASN A 116 -8.75 -9.20 4.51
N ASN A 117 -9.68 -9.29 5.46
CA ASN A 117 -10.43 -10.51 5.73
C ASN A 117 -11.70 -10.60 4.86
N ILE A 118 -12.48 -9.52 4.73
CA ILE A 118 -13.73 -9.54 3.95
C ILE A 118 -13.43 -9.21 2.49
N TYR A 119 -12.89 -8.04 2.20
CA TYR A 119 -12.67 -7.61 0.81
C TYR A 119 -11.68 -8.51 0.08
N GLY A 120 -10.57 -8.88 0.73
CA GLY A 120 -9.62 -9.86 0.18
C GLY A 120 -10.26 -11.22 -0.15
N THR A 121 -11.09 -11.76 0.74
CA THR A 121 -11.87 -12.99 0.47
C THR A 121 -12.81 -12.78 -0.72
N HIS A 122 -13.51 -11.63 -0.77
CA HIS A 122 -14.47 -11.33 -1.82
C HIS A 122 -13.81 -11.24 -3.22
N VAL A 123 -12.64 -10.61 -3.33
CA VAL A 123 -11.86 -10.58 -4.57
C VAL A 123 -11.49 -11.99 -5.03
N LEU A 124 -11.06 -12.84 -4.10
CA LEU A 124 -10.73 -14.23 -4.39
C LEU A 124 -11.98 -15.01 -4.87
N LEU A 125 -13.13 -14.81 -4.24
CA LEU A 125 -14.40 -15.43 -4.63
C LEU A 125 -14.88 -15.00 -6.03
N GLU A 126 -14.81 -13.70 -6.36
CA GLU A 126 -15.12 -13.20 -7.71
C GLU A 126 -14.17 -13.78 -8.75
N ALA A 127 -12.86 -13.86 -8.45
CA ALA A 127 -11.90 -14.49 -9.36
C ALA A 127 -12.19 -15.98 -9.57
N CYS A 128 -12.57 -16.72 -8.52
CA CYS A 128 -12.98 -18.12 -8.63
C CYS A 128 -14.20 -18.30 -9.53
N LYS A 129 -15.20 -17.43 -9.36
CA LYS A 129 -16.43 -17.42 -10.15
C LYS A 129 -16.14 -17.14 -11.63
N VAL A 130 -15.27 -16.18 -11.93
CA VAL A 130 -14.87 -15.85 -13.31
C VAL A 130 -14.05 -16.98 -13.94
N ALA A 131 -13.11 -17.56 -13.20
CA ALA A 131 -12.24 -18.63 -13.71
C ALA A 131 -13.02 -19.93 -13.97
N GLY A 132 -13.96 -20.30 -13.09
CA GLY A 132 -14.76 -21.51 -13.23
C GLY A 132 -13.97 -22.83 -13.14
N THR A 133 -12.66 -22.77 -12.81
CA THR A 133 -11.78 -23.96 -12.72
C THR A 133 -11.72 -24.58 -11.33
N ILE A 134 -12.21 -23.87 -10.31
CA ILE A 134 -12.06 -24.27 -8.91
C ILE A 134 -12.98 -25.44 -8.60
N ARG A 135 -12.38 -26.55 -8.14
CA ARG A 135 -13.05 -27.77 -7.71
C ARG A 135 -13.10 -27.91 -6.20
N ARG A 136 -12.26 -27.16 -5.48
CA ARG A 136 -12.26 -27.12 -4.01
C ARG A 136 -11.73 -25.79 -3.48
N PHE A 137 -12.55 -25.06 -2.72
CA PHE A 137 -12.19 -23.82 -2.05
C PHE A 137 -12.27 -24.01 -0.53
N ILE A 138 -11.13 -24.14 0.14
CA ILE A 138 -11.06 -24.31 1.59
C ILE A 138 -10.86 -22.94 2.25
N HIS A 139 -11.90 -22.44 2.91
CA HIS A 139 -11.84 -21.22 3.70
C HIS A 139 -11.41 -21.52 5.13
N VAL A 140 -10.34 -20.86 5.59
CA VAL A 140 -9.84 -21.04 6.94
C VAL A 140 -10.36 -19.94 7.85
N SER A 141 -11.13 -20.34 8.86
CA SER A 141 -11.73 -19.46 9.86
C SER A 141 -11.31 -19.89 11.27
N THR A 142 -12.00 -19.38 12.29
CA THR A 142 -11.63 -19.47 13.71
C THR A 142 -12.82 -19.88 14.55
N ASP A 143 -12.59 -20.48 15.71
CA ASP A 143 -13.62 -20.73 16.72
C ASP A 143 -14.25 -19.46 17.30
N GLU A 144 -13.52 -18.34 17.35
CA GLU A 144 -14.02 -17.04 17.83
C GLU A 144 -15.27 -16.52 17.10
N VAL A 145 -15.59 -17.06 15.91
CA VAL A 145 -16.83 -16.71 15.20
C VAL A 145 -18.09 -17.18 15.94
N TYR A 146 -17.98 -18.20 16.80
CA TYR A 146 -19.08 -18.67 17.64
C TYR A 146 -19.30 -17.76 18.86
N GLY A 147 -18.33 -16.92 19.22
CA GLY A 147 -18.35 -16.11 20.43
C GLY A 147 -18.10 -16.92 21.70
N GLU A 148 -18.29 -16.26 22.84
CA GLU A 148 -18.10 -16.83 24.16
C GLU A 148 -19.00 -18.05 24.41
N THR A 149 -18.45 -19.08 25.03
CA THR A 149 -19.19 -20.25 25.49
C THR A 149 -19.39 -20.18 27.00
N GLU A 150 -20.61 -20.48 27.47
CA GLU A 150 -20.92 -20.53 28.90
C GLU A 150 -19.97 -21.46 29.68
N ALA A 151 -19.63 -21.05 30.91
CA ALA A 151 -18.67 -21.76 31.73
C ALA A 151 -19.13 -23.18 32.12
N ASP A 152 -20.44 -23.40 32.23
CA ASP A 152 -21.05 -24.69 32.57
C ASP A 152 -21.42 -25.54 31.34
N ALA A 153 -21.13 -25.07 30.12
CA ALA A 153 -21.42 -25.81 28.90
C ALA A 153 -20.68 -27.17 28.86
N ILE A 154 -21.46 -28.24 28.72
CA ILE A 154 -20.99 -29.63 28.65
C ILE A 154 -20.68 -30.03 27.20
N VAL A 155 -21.37 -29.40 26.24
CA VAL A 155 -21.23 -29.66 24.80
C VAL A 155 -20.63 -28.41 24.14
N GLY A 156 -19.56 -28.61 23.38
CA GLY A 156 -18.92 -27.53 22.63
C GLY A 156 -19.74 -27.12 21.42
N ASN A 157 -19.45 -25.96 20.87
CA ASN A 157 -20.06 -25.47 19.64
C ASN A 157 -19.76 -26.41 18.47
N HIS A 158 -20.80 -27.02 17.92
CA HIS A 158 -20.73 -27.83 16.71
C HIS A 158 -20.88 -26.94 15.47
N GLU A 159 -20.65 -27.47 14.27
CA GLU A 159 -20.60 -26.66 13.05
C GLU A 159 -21.89 -25.93 12.66
N ALA A 160 -23.04 -26.41 13.13
CA ALA A 160 -24.34 -25.77 12.95
C ALA A 160 -24.68 -24.71 14.03
N SER A 161 -23.78 -24.45 14.99
CA SER A 161 -23.98 -23.41 16.01
C SER A 161 -24.04 -22.03 15.37
N GLN A 162 -24.78 -21.12 16.00
CA GLN A 162 -24.89 -19.74 15.57
C GLN A 162 -23.53 -19.03 15.66
N LEU A 163 -23.25 -18.13 14.71
CA LEU A 163 -22.09 -17.25 14.78
C LEU A 163 -22.46 -16.00 15.57
N LEU A 164 -21.76 -15.77 16.68
CA LEU A 164 -21.95 -14.65 17.61
C LEU A 164 -20.60 -13.96 17.89
N PRO A 165 -19.91 -13.42 16.86
CA PRO A 165 -18.60 -12.81 17.04
C PRO A 165 -18.65 -11.61 17.98
N THR A 166 -17.70 -11.55 18.92
CA THR A 166 -17.64 -10.56 20.02
C THR A 166 -16.60 -9.45 19.80
N ASN A 167 -15.76 -9.56 18.78
CA ASN A 167 -14.69 -8.59 18.50
C ASN A 167 -14.54 -8.30 16.98
N PRO A 168 -13.89 -7.18 16.58
CA PRO A 168 -13.79 -6.82 15.16
C PRO A 168 -13.08 -7.87 14.29
N TYR A 169 -12.08 -8.57 14.83
CA TYR A 169 -11.43 -9.67 14.12
C TYR A 169 -12.41 -10.81 13.83
N SER A 170 -13.06 -11.37 14.86
CA SER A 170 -14.00 -12.48 14.69
C SER A 170 -15.20 -12.09 13.84
N ALA A 171 -15.67 -10.84 13.93
CA ALA A 171 -16.74 -10.31 13.08
C ALA A 171 -16.35 -10.31 11.60
N THR A 172 -15.12 -9.91 11.27
CA THR A 172 -14.64 -9.93 9.87
C THR A 172 -14.42 -11.34 9.33
N LYS A 173 -14.02 -12.29 10.18
CA LYS A 173 -13.94 -13.72 9.82
C LYS A 173 -15.33 -14.31 9.56
N ALA A 174 -16.30 -14.05 10.43
CA ALA A 174 -17.69 -14.46 10.22
C ALA A 174 -18.29 -13.82 8.96
N GLY A 175 -18.02 -12.53 8.70
CA GLY A 175 -18.44 -11.84 7.48
C GLY A 175 -17.88 -12.47 6.21
N ALA A 176 -16.60 -12.88 6.23
CA ALA A 176 -15.99 -13.61 5.12
C ALA A 176 -16.65 -14.98 4.90
N GLU A 177 -16.98 -15.72 5.97
CA GLU A 177 -17.71 -17.00 5.87
C GLU A 177 -19.09 -16.82 5.22
N MET A 178 -19.82 -15.75 5.55
CA MET A 178 -21.11 -15.47 4.95
C MET A 178 -21.00 -15.27 3.43
N LEU A 179 -19.95 -14.57 2.97
CA LEU A 179 -19.67 -14.42 1.54
C LEU A 179 -19.34 -15.76 0.89
N VAL A 180 -18.45 -16.56 1.47
CA VAL A 180 -18.09 -17.89 0.93
C VAL A 180 -19.34 -18.76 0.78
N MET A 181 -20.21 -18.79 1.79
CA MET A 181 -21.47 -19.54 1.77
C MET A 181 -22.41 -19.01 0.68
N ALA A 182 -22.56 -17.69 0.56
CA ALA A 182 -23.40 -17.06 -0.45
C ALA A 182 -22.91 -17.38 -1.87
N TYR A 183 -21.60 -17.40 -2.10
CA TYR A 183 -21.01 -17.77 -3.38
C TYR A 183 -21.18 -19.25 -3.71
N GLY A 184 -21.07 -20.13 -2.73
CA GLY A 184 -21.41 -21.54 -2.91
C GLY A 184 -22.86 -21.75 -3.33
N ARG A 185 -23.81 -21.06 -2.68
CA ARG A 185 -25.24 -21.16 -3.01
C ARG A 185 -25.62 -20.50 -4.33
N SER A 186 -25.05 -19.34 -4.63
CA SER A 186 -25.48 -18.49 -5.75
C SER A 186 -24.76 -18.82 -7.06
N TYR A 187 -23.52 -19.30 -6.96
CA TYR A 187 -22.64 -19.52 -8.12
C TYR A 187 -22.07 -20.95 -8.18
N GLY A 188 -22.46 -21.83 -7.26
CA GLY A 188 -22.03 -23.23 -7.26
C GLY A 188 -20.55 -23.43 -6.91
N LEU A 189 -19.89 -22.47 -6.25
CA LEU A 189 -18.50 -22.61 -5.84
C LEU A 189 -18.35 -23.80 -4.86
N PRO A 190 -17.50 -24.80 -5.14
CA PRO A 190 -17.34 -25.96 -4.27
C PRO A 190 -16.47 -25.62 -3.06
N PHE A 191 -17.07 -25.04 -2.02
CA PHE A 191 -16.37 -24.57 -0.83
C PHE A 191 -16.39 -25.58 0.32
N ILE A 192 -15.42 -25.48 1.23
CA ILE A 192 -15.38 -26.12 2.54
C ILE A 192 -14.90 -25.06 3.52
N THR A 193 -15.51 -24.94 4.70
CA THR A 193 -15.02 -24.02 5.75
C THR A 193 -14.41 -24.82 6.89
N THR A 194 -13.32 -24.31 7.45
CA THR A 194 -12.71 -24.86 8.66
C THR A 194 -12.73 -23.81 9.77
N ARG A 195 -12.95 -24.22 11.02
CA ARG A 195 -12.92 -23.33 12.19
C ARG A 195 -12.01 -23.96 13.24
N GLY A 196 -10.88 -23.34 13.53
CA GLY A 196 -9.86 -23.91 14.41
C GLY A 196 -9.80 -23.28 15.79
N ASN A 197 -9.39 -24.05 16.79
CA ASN A 197 -8.93 -23.54 18.08
C ASN A 197 -7.57 -22.81 17.97
N ASN A 198 -7.05 -22.30 19.09
CA ASN A 198 -5.71 -21.71 19.16
C ASN A 198 -4.64 -22.71 18.73
N VAL A 199 -3.83 -22.32 17.74
CA VAL A 199 -2.70 -23.13 17.26
C VAL A 199 -1.40 -22.63 17.88
N TYR A 200 -0.47 -23.52 18.20
CA TYR A 200 0.85 -23.19 18.72
C TYR A 200 1.94 -24.08 18.13
N GLY A 201 3.17 -23.57 18.04
CA GLY A 201 4.27 -24.31 17.44
C GLY A 201 5.40 -23.43 16.89
N PRO A 202 6.39 -24.06 16.23
CA PRO A 202 7.41 -23.38 15.44
C PRO A 202 6.82 -22.37 14.45
N ASN A 203 7.54 -21.30 14.11
CA ASN A 203 7.09 -20.27 13.16
C ASN A 203 5.86 -19.45 13.60
N GLN A 204 5.47 -19.44 14.88
CA GLN A 204 4.44 -18.52 15.35
C GLN A 204 5.05 -17.12 15.62
N PHE A 205 4.33 -16.04 15.31
CA PHE A 205 4.85 -14.69 15.54
C PHE A 205 4.88 -14.35 17.06
N PRO A 206 5.95 -13.73 17.59
CA PRO A 206 6.16 -13.49 19.03
C PRO A 206 5.13 -12.67 19.80
N GLU A 207 4.14 -12.06 19.17
CA GLU A 207 3.05 -11.36 19.87
C GLU A 207 2.04 -12.33 20.52
N LYS A 208 1.97 -13.57 20.02
CA LYS A 208 1.03 -14.58 20.50
C LYS A 208 1.51 -15.17 21.83
N LEU A 209 0.56 -15.61 22.64
CA LEU A 209 0.75 -15.99 24.06
C LEU A 209 1.98 -16.88 24.32
N ILE A 210 2.02 -18.08 23.70
CA ILE A 210 3.06 -19.08 23.96
C ILE A 210 4.45 -18.58 23.51
N PRO A 211 4.64 -18.09 22.27
CA PRO A 211 5.89 -17.47 21.84
C PRO A 211 6.36 -16.32 22.72
N LYS A 212 5.44 -15.41 23.10
CA LYS A 212 5.75 -14.27 23.98
C LYS A 212 6.31 -14.74 25.31
N PHE A 213 5.62 -15.69 25.93
CA PHE A 213 6.02 -16.26 27.22
C PHE A 213 7.34 -16.99 27.16
N ILE A 214 7.58 -17.78 26.10
CA ILE A 214 8.87 -18.45 25.89
C ILE A 214 10.00 -17.41 25.78
N LEU A 215 9.83 -16.37 24.97
CA LEU A 215 10.88 -15.36 24.76
C LEU A 215 11.13 -14.49 25.99
N LEU A 216 10.08 -14.15 26.75
CA LEU A 216 10.23 -13.42 28.02
C LEU A 216 10.90 -14.29 29.08
N ALA A 217 10.53 -15.57 29.19
CA ALA A 217 11.17 -16.52 30.10
C ALA A 217 12.66 -16.72 29.73
N MET A 218 13.00 -16.82 28.44
CA MET A 218 14.39 -16.85 27.97
C MET A 218 15.20 -15.61 28.40
N GLN A 219 14.54 -14.46 28.55
CA GLN A 219 15.14 -13.20 28.98
C GLN A 219 15.09 -13.00 30.51
N GLY A 220 14.53 -13.94 31.27
CA GLY A 220 14.29 -13.77 32.71
C GLY A 220 13.32 -12.64 33.05
N ARG A 221 12.44 -12.26 32.10
CA ARG A 221 11.48 -11.17 32.25
C ARG A 221 10.10 -11.69 32.68
N PRO A 222 9.27 -10.83 33.31
CA PRO A 222 7.92 -11.22 33.70
C PRO A 222 7.05 -11.64 32.51
N LEU A 223 6.19 -12.64 32.72
CA LEU A 223 5.18 -13.13 31.79
C LEU A 223 3.86 -12.39 32.04
N PRO A 224 3.44 -11.48 31.15
CA PRO A 224 2.24 -10.68 31.36
C PRO A 224 0.96 -11.50 31.09
N ILE A 225 0.09 -11.63 32.08
CA ILE A 225 -1.23 -12.26 31.96
C ILE A 225 -2.30 -11.17 32.03
N HIS A 226 -3.14 -11.08 31.00
CA HIS A 226 -4.27 -10.16 31.00
C HIS A 226 -5.37 -10.58 31.98
N GLY A 227 -5.86 -9.63 32.76
CA GLY A 227 -6.87 -9.91 33.78
C GLY A 227 -6.33 -10.80 34.89
N ASP A 228 -7.08 -11.83 35.25
CA ASP A 228 -6.71 -12.81 36.28
C ASP A 228 -6.17 -14.14 35.70
N GLY A 229 -6.07 -14.25 34.37
CA GLY A 229 -5.61 -15.44 33.68
C GLY A 229 -6.57 -16.63 33.72
N SER A 230 -7.81 -16.43 34.16
CA SER A 230 -8.84 -17.47 34.23
C SER A 230 -9.41 -17.86 32.88
N ASN A 231 -9.19 -17.06 31.83
CA ASN A 231 -9.64 -17.35 30.46
C ASN A 231 -9.16 -18.75 30.03
N VAL A 232 -10.11 -19.53 29.52
CA VAL A 232 -9.94 -20.91 29.10
C VAL A 232 -9.88 -20.99 27.57
N ARG A 233 -8.87 -21.69 27.05
CA ARG A 233 -8.68 -21.92 25.62
C ARG A 233 -8.28 -23.37 25.37
N SER A 234 -8.47 -23.83 24.14
CA SER A 234 -7.98 -25.12 23.67
C SER A 234 -6.79 -24.88 22.74
N TYR A 235 -5.72 -25.67 22.89
CA TYR A 235 -4.47 -25.48 22.15
C TYR A 235 -4.12 -26.71 21.32
N LEU A 236 -3.88 -26.51 20.02
CA LEU A 236 -3.48 -27.55 19.10
C LEU A 236 -2.08 -27.31 18.53
N TYR A 237 -1.29 -28.38 18.45
CA TYR A 237 0.05 -28.31 17.88
C TYR A 237 0.00 -28.12 16.36
N ALA A 238 0.86 -27.24 15.83
CA ALA A 238 0.81 -26.80 14.44
C ALA A 238 0.88 -27.93 13.38
N GLU A 239 1.68 -28.97 13.62
CA GLU A 239 1.79 -30.11 12.69
C GLU A 239 0.51 -30.96 12.67
N ASP A 240 -0.13 -31.17 13.84
CA ASP A 240 -1.41 -31.88 13.93
C ASP A 240 -2.52 -31.11 13.20
N VAL A 241 -2.49 -29.78 13.27
CA VAL A 241 -3.39 -28.90 12.52
C VAL A 241 -3.08 -28.95 11.01
N ALA A 242 -1.81 -29.02 10.62
CA ALA A 242 -1.44 -29.20 9.22
C ALA A 242 -1.96 -30.54 8.65
N GLU A 243 -1.92 -31.61 9.45
CA GLU A 243 -2.55 -32.89 9.11
C GLU A 243 -4.08 -32.76 9.03
N ALA A 244 -4.73 -31.98 9.89
CA ALA A 244 -6.17 -31.73 9.79
C ALA A 244 -6.55 -31.12 8.43
N PHE A 245 -5.80 -30.11 7.99
CA PHE A 245 -6.01 -29.49 6.69
C PHE A 245 -5.78 -30.46 5.52
N GLU A 246 -4.80 -31.35 5.62
CA GLU A 246 -4.59 -32.43 4.65
C GLU A 246 -5.78 -33.40 4.61
N VAL A 247 -6.32 -33.80 5.76
CA VAL A 247 -7.49 -34.68 5.82
C VAL A 247 -8.70 -34.01 5.20
N VAL A 248 -8.99 -32.75 5.56
CA VAL A 248 -10.07 -31.96 4.96
C VAL A 248 -9.86 -31.77 3.45
N LEU A 249 -8.62 -31.53 3.01
CA LEU A 249 -8.28 -31.35 1.61
C LEU A 249 -8.62 -32.56 0.75
N HIS A 250 -8.51 -33.79 1.25
CA HIS A 250 -8.78 -35.00 0.46
C HIS A 250 -10.18 -35.55 0.71
N LYS A 251 -10.62 -35.57 1.97
CA LYS A 251 -11.83 -36.28 2.40
C LYS A 251 -13.00 -35.36 2.72
N GLY A 252 -12.76 -34.05 2.87
CA GLY A 252 -13.82 -33.10 3.21
C GLY A 252 -14.91 -33.04 2.15
N GLU A 253 -16.15 -32.98 2.61
CA GLU A 253 -17.34 -32.86 1.77
C GLU A 253 -17.58 -31.39 1.41
N VAL A 254 -17.89 -31.12 0.13
CA VAL A 254 -18.20 -29.78 -0.35
C VAL A 254 -19.50 -29.27 0.28
N GLY A 255 -19.53 -27.98 0.63
CA GLY A 255 -20.63 -27.30 1.31
C GLY A 255 -20.60 -27.46 2.83
N HIS A 256 -19.66 -28.24 3.37
CA HIS A 256 -19.59 -28.53 4.79
C HIS A 256 -18.59 -27.64 5.52
N VAL A 257 -18.86 -27.45 6.81
CA VAL A 257 -17.91 -26.88 7.77
C VAL A 257 -17.30 -28.03 8.59
N TYR A 258 -16.03 -27.87 9.00
CA TYR A 258 -15.33 -28.76 9.92
C TYR A 258 -14.63 -27.98 11.03
N ASN A 259 -14.95 -28.28 12.29
CA ASN A 259 -14.21 -27.77 13.43
C ASN A 259 -12.88 -28.54 13.60
N ILE A 260 -11.77 -27.81 13.76
CA ILE A 260 -10.43 -28.35 14.06
C ILE A 260 -10.13 -27.99 15.51
N GLY A 261 -10.45 -28.89 16.44
CA GLY A 261 -10.39 -28.61 17.87
C GLY A 261 -9.87 -29.74 18.73
N THR A 262 -9.85 -29.50 20.04
CA THR A 262 -9.66 -30.50 21.09
C THR A 262 -10.58 -30.20 22.26
N LYS A 263 -10.92 -31.23 23.04
CA LYS A 263 -11.67 -31.08 24.30
C LYS A 263 -10.75 -30.77 25.50
N LYS A 264 -9.44 -30.69 25.27
CA LYS A 264 -8.42 -30.44 26.29
C LYS A 264 -8.23 -28.93 26.47
N GLU A 265 -8.99 -28.39 27.41
CA GLU A 265 -8.95 -26.98 27.78
C GLU A 265 -7.84 -26.65 28.77
N ARG A 266 -7.29 -25.43 28.68
CA ARG A 266 -6.26 -24.90 29.59
C ARG A 266 -6.53 -23.43 29.87
N ARG A 267 -6.29 -23.00 31.11
CA ARG A 267 -6.28 -21.58 31.44
C ARG A 267 -4.99 -20.93 30.98
N VAL A 268 -5.05 -19.64 30.67
CA VAL A 268 -3.85 -18.85 30.35
C VAL A 268 -2.80 -18.94 31.48
N LEU A 269 -3.26 -18.95 32.73
CA LEU A 269 -2.40 -19.13 33.90
C LEU A 269 -1.66 -20.48 33.90
N ASP A 270 -2.33 -21.57 33.52
CA ASP A 270 -1.72 -22.89 33.49
C ASP A 270 -0.65 -22.97 32.40
N VAL A 271 -0.86 -22.31 31.25
CA VAL A 271 0.14 -22.19 30.18
C VAL A 271 1.39 -21.46 30.66
N ALA A 272 1.23 -20.34 31.40
CA ALA A 272 2.36 -19.60 31.94
C ALA A 272 3.17 -20.44 32.96
N LYS A 273 2.48 -21.18 33.82
CA LYS A 273 3.10 -22.09 34.81
C LYS A 273 3.86 -23.22 34.12
N ASP A 274 3.30 -23.82 33.08
CA ASP A 274 3.97 -24.88 32.31
C ASP A 274 5.24 -24.36 31.63
N ILE A 275 5.23 -23.13 31.11
CA ILE A 275 6.43 -22.49 30.54
C ILE A 275 7.47 -22.18 31.62
N CYS A 276 7.07 -21.63 32.77
CA CYS A 276 7.98 -21.39 33.91
C CYS A 276 8.67 -22.69 34.35
N LYS A 277 7.91 -23.79 34.42
CA LYS A 277 8.45 -25.12 34.74
C LYS A 277 9.51 -25.59 33.75
N LEU A 278 9.31 -25.37 32.45
CA LEU A 278 10.30 -25.73 31.41
C LEU A 278 11.61 -24.93 31.55
N PHE A 279 11.53 -23.66 31.95
CA PHE A 279 12.69 -22.81 32.19
C PHE A 279 13.25 -22.88 33.63
N LYS A 280 12.65 -23.70 34.51
CA LYS A 280 12.97 -23.78 35.95
C LYS A 280 12.87 -22.44 36.67
N LEU A 281 11.88 -21.64 36.29
CA LEU A 281 11.56 -20.34 36.90
C LEU A 281 10.45 -20.50 37.95
N ASP A 282 10.46 -19.64 38.97
CA ASP A 282 9.38 -19.57 39.97
C ASP A 282 8.17 -18.80 39.40
N PRO A 283 7.01 -19.45 39.20
CA PRO A 283 5.83 -18.79 38.67
C PRO A 283 5.35 -17.61 39.52
N GLU A 284 5.54 -17.63 40.84
CA GLU A 284 5.08 -16.56 41.74
C GLU A 284 5.88 -15.26 41.56
N VAL A 285 7.12 -15.37 41.06
CA VAL A 285 7.98 -14.23 40.75
C VAL A 285 7.84 -13.81 39.28
N CYS A 286 7.72 -14.79 38.38
CA CYS A 286 7.77 -14.54 36.95
C CYS A 286 6.42 -14.14 36.35
N ILE A 287 5.29 -14.50 36.94
CA ILE A 287 3.98 -14.15 36.39
C ILE A 287 3.55 -12.76 36.88
N GLN A 288 3.16 -11.90 35.95
CA GLN A 288 2.65 -10.56 36.26
C GLN A 288 1.27 -10.37 35.66
N PHE A 289 0.29 -10.02 36.48
CA PHE A 289 -1.03 -9.64 35.99
C PHE A 289 -1.03 -8.21 35.46
N VAL A 290 -1.67 -8.00 34.32
CA VAL A 290 -1.79 -6.70 33.63
C VAL A 290 -3.25 -6.45 33.28
N ASP A 291 -3.56 -5.23 32.84
CA ASP A 291 -4.92 -4.86 32.45
C ASP A 291 -5.54 -5.88 31.47
N ASN A 292 -6.83 -6.14 31.68
CA ASN A 292 -7.56 -7.04 30.79
C ASN A 292 -7.80 -6.38 29.43
N ARG A 293 -8.02 -7.20 28.41
CA ARG A 293 -8.38 -6.70 27.07
C ARG A 293 -9.87 -6.35 27.04
N PRO A 294 -10.28 -5.33 26.27
CA PRO A 294 -11.69 -5.11 25.98
C PRO A 294 -12.31 -6.36 25.33
N PHE A 295 -13.44 -6.82 25.85
CA PHE A 295 -14.20 -7.96 25.32
C PHE A 295 -13.36 -9.24 25.13
N ASN A 296 -12.69 -9.67 26.21
CA ASN A 296 -11.92 -10.91 26.25
C ASN A 296 -12.80 -12.09 26.71
N ASP A 297 -13.39 -12.80 25.76
CA ASP A 297 -14.27 -13.95 26.02
C ASP A 297 -13.64 -14.94 27.01
N GLN A 298 -14.40 -15.42 27.99
CA GLN A 298 -13.85 -16.29 29.03
C GLN A 298 -13.48 -17.66 28.49
N ARG A 299 -14.30 -18.23 27.61
CA ARG A 299 -14.12 -19.61 27.15
C ARG A 299 -14.54 -19.76 25.68
N TYR A 300 -13.73 -20.51 24.93
CA TYR A 300 -14.12 -21.05 23.62
C TYR A 300 -14.06 -22.57 23.68
N PHE A 301 -15.19 -23.23 23.43
CA PHE A 301 -15.29 -24.68 23.48
C PHE A 301 -15.93 -25.22 22.19
N LEU A 302 -15.18 -26.03 21.45
CA LEU A 302 -15.60 -26.62 20.17
C LEU A 302 -15.97 -28.10 20.31
N ASP A 303 -16.94 -28.55 19.53
CA ASP A 303 -17.10 -29.97 19.21
C ASP A 303 -16.33 -30.29 17.92
N ASP A 304 -15.41 -31.25 17.99
CA ASP A 304 -14.50 -31.67 16.94
C ASP A 304 -14.83 -33.06 16.36
N LYS A 305 -15.96 -33.65 16.78
CA LYS A 305 -16.37 -35.01 16.40
C LYS A 305 -16.42 -35.22 14.89
N LYS A 306 -16.95 -34.26 14.12
CA LYS A 306 -17.15 -34.39 12.67
C LYS A 306 -15.85 -34.61 11.90
N LEU A 307 -14.80 -33.86 12.22
CA LEU A 307 -13.48 -34.02 11.61
C LEU A 307 -12.79 -35.31 12.10
N LYS A 308 -13.00 -35.66 13.36
CA LYS A 308 -12.54 -36.92 13.95
C LYS A 308 -13.11 -38.15 13.27
N ASP A 309 -14.39 -38.10 12.90
CA ASP A 309 -15.08 -39.15 12.15
C ASP A 309 -14.60 -39.21 10.69
N LEU A 310 -14.03 -38.11 10.15
CA LEU A 310 -13.34 -38.08 8.84
C LEU A 310 -11.95 -38.75 8.85
N GLY A 311 -11.46 -39.12 10.04
CA GLY A 311 -10.23 -39.87 10.24
C GLY A 311 -9.03 -39.05 10.76
N TRP A 312 -9.22 -37.78 11.13
CA TRP A 312 -8.18 -37.00 11.79
C TRP A 312 -8.16 -37.29 13.31
N ARG A 313 -6.97 -37.28 13.93
CA ARG A 313 -6.78 -37.39 15.37
C ARG A 313 -5.57 -36.55 15.80
N GLU A 314 -5.64 -35.96 16.98
CA GLU A 314 -4.49 -35.35 17.65
C GLU A 314 -3.41 -36.42 17.92
N ARG A 315 -2.16 -36.14 17.55
CA ARG A 315 -1.01 -37.05 17.75
C ARG A 315 -0.06 -36.54 18.81
N THR A 316 0.08 -35.22 18.89
CA THR A 316 1.04 -34.56 19.76
C THR A 316 0.39 -34.22 21.09
N THR A 317 1.00 -34.67 22.19
CA THR A 317 0.54 -34.27 23.54
C THR A 317 0.92 -32.82 23.83
N TRP A 318 0.24 -32.18 24.79
CA TRP A 318 0.55 -30.80 25.20
C TRP A 318 2.02 -30.64 25.60
N ASP A 319 2.51 -31.51 26.49
CA ASP A 319 3.87 -31.44 27.03
C ASP A 319 4.92 -31.61 25.93
N GLU A 320 4.72 -32.56 25.02
CA GLU A 320 5.60 -32.77 23.87
C GLU A 320 5.58 -31.58 22.91
N GLY A 321 4.39 -31.08 22.55
CA GLY A 321 4.25 -29.94 21.65
C GLY A 321 4.85 -28.66 22.24
N LEU A 322 4.67 -28.42 23.54
CA LEU A 322 5.21 -27.25 24.23
C LEU A 322 6.73 -27.32 24.30
N LEU A 323 7.28 -28.50 24.61
CA LEU A 323 8.73 -28.73 24.60
C LEU A 323 9.33 -28.50 23.20
N LYS A 324 8.74 -29.05 22.13
CA LYS A 324 9.17 -28.83 20.75
C LYS A 324 9.11 -27.35 20.36
N THR A 325 8.06 -26.66 20.79
CA THR A 325 7.88 -25.21 20.53
C THR A 325 8.99 -24.41 21.21
N MET A 326 9.23 -24.64 22.49
CA MET A 326 10.31 -24.00 23.25
C MET A 326 11.68 -24.28 22.62
N GLN A 327 11.98 -25.54 22.32
CA GLN A 327 13.25 -25.93 21.67
C GLN A 327 13.47 -25.19 20.35
N TRP A 328 12.41 -25.03 19.54
CA TRP A 328 12.49 -24.28 18.30
C TRP A 328 12.84 -22.79 18.53
N TYR A 329 12.17 -22.10 19.46
CA TYR A 329 12.51 -20.70 19.77
C TYR A 329 13.92 -20.55 20.35
N THR A 330 14.35 -21.47 21.20
CA THR A 330 15.71 -21.44 21.77
C THR A 330 16.80 -21.67 20.72
N SER A 331 16.51 -22.44 19.67
CA SER A 331 17.45 -22.69 18.57
C SER A 331 17.37 -21.66 17.44
N HIS A 332 16.32 -20.83 17.40
CA HIS A 332 16.09 -19.82 16.36
C HIS A 332 15.78 -18.42 16.94
N PRO A 333 16.61 -17.88 17.86
CA PRO A 333 16.29 -16.64 18.57
C PRO A 333 16.12 -15.41 17.66
N ASN A 334 16.78 -15.41 16.49
CA ASN A 334 16.77 -14.30 15.53
C ASN A 334 15.86 -14.56 14.32
N TRP A 335 14.91 -15.51 14.41
CA TRP A 335 14.08 -15.88 13.26
C TRP A 335 13.29 -14.68 12.71
N TRP A 336 12.69 -13.91 13.60
CA TRP A 336 11.79 -12.79 13.33
C TRP A 336 12.44 -11.40 13.35
N GLY A 337 13.76 -11.31 13.62
CA GLY A 337 14.44 -10.02 13.79
C GLY A 337 14.17 -9.39 15.16
N ASP A 338 14.11 -8.06 15.21
CA ASP A 338 13.68 -7.35 16.42
C ASP A 338 12.19 -7.61 16.68
N VAL A 339 11.86 -8.03 17.89
CA VAL A 339 10.49 -8.36 18.32
C VAL A 339 10.13 -7.66 19.62
N SER A 340 10.93 -6.68 20.06
CA SER A 340 10.75 -5.95 21.31
C SER A 340 9.33 -5.37 21.45
N GLY A 341 8.80 -4.77 20.38
CA GLY A 341 7.44 -4.25 20.32
C GLY A 341 6.35 -5.33 20.44
N ALA A 342 6.61 -6.57 20.00
CA ALA A 342 5.67 -7.67 20.12
C ALA A 342 5.60 -8.26 21.53
N LEU A 343 6.66 -8.09 22.33
CA LEU A 343 6.78 -8.65 23.68
C LEU A 343 6.13 -7.78 24.77
N VAL A 344 5.65 -6.58 24.44
CA VAL A 344 4.90 -5.75 25.40
C VAL A 344 3.54 -6.40 25.70
N PRO A 345 2.92 -6.13 26.87
CA PRO A 345 1.64 -6.74 27.25
C PRO A 345 0.52 -6.47 26.24
N HIS A 346 0.32 -5.21 25.87
CA HIS A 346 -0.66 -4.75 24.88
C HIS A 346 0.05 -4.18 23.66
N PRO A 347 0.50 -5.02 22.71
CA PRO A 347 1.15 -4.53 21.52
C PRO A 347 0.13 -3.70 20.72
N ARG A 348 0.44 -2.42 20.52
CA ARG A 348 -0.20 -1.58 19.51
C ARG A 348 0.69 -1.63 18.28
N MET A 349 0.13 -1.53 17.07
CA MET A 349 0.96 -1.37 15.87
C MET A 349 1.80 -0.09 15.98
N LEU A 350 3.01 -0.24 16.52
CA LEU A 350 4.19 0.49 16.12
C LEU A 350 4.65 -0.19 14.84
N THR A 351 4.72 0.55 13.74
CA THR A 351 5.52 0.15 12.58
C THR A 351 6.93 -0.10 13.10
N MET A 352 7.30 -1.38 13.28
CA MET A 352 8.65 -1.73 13.69
C MET A 352 9.59 -1.36 12.54
N THR A 353 10.28 -0.23 12.69
CA THR A 353 11.33 0.22 11.80
C THR A 353 12.54 -0.69 11.97
N GLY A 354 12.99 -1.29 10.87
CA GLY A 354 14.30 -1.92 10.79
C GLY A 354 15.40 -0.85 10.87
N GLU A 355 16.36 -1.12 11.75
CA GLU A 355 17.73 -0.57 11.84
C GLU A 355 17.97 0.79 12.55
N LYS A 356 18.68 0.62 13.69
CA LYS A 356 19.37 1.52 14.63
C LYS A 356 19.76 2.93 14.18
N LEU A 357 19.40 3.92 15.01
CA LEU A 357 20.29 5.00 15.44
C LEU A 357 20.13 5.19 16.95
N SER A 358 21.24 5.02 17.67
CA SER A 358 21.36 5.22 19.12
C SER A 358 21.34 6.70 19.45
N HIS A 359 20.47 7.14 20.36
CA HIS A 359 20.75 8.29 21.21
C HIS A 359 20.20 8.05 22.61
N GLU A 360 21.09 8.30 23.57
CA GLU A 360 20.98 8.07 25.00
C GLU A 360 19.95 9.01 25.64
N ASP A 361 19.26 8.48 26.64
CA ASP A 361 18.37 9.19 27.55
C ASP A 361 19.15 10.17 28.44
N GLU A 362 18.59 11.37 28.65
CA GLU A 362 18.81 12.11 29.89
C GLU A 362 17.46 12.50 30.51
N GLU A 363 17.25 11.98 31.72
CA GLU A 363 16.21 12.36 32.66
C GLU A 363 16.36 13.81 33.12
N SER A 364 15.25 14.53 33.34
CA SER A 364 15.13 15.30 34.58
C SER A 364 13.69 15.57 34.99
N THR A 365 13.49 15.32 36.27
CA THR A 365 12.30 15.43 37.09
C THR A 365 12.08 16.84 37.63
N GLY A 366 10.82 17.21 37.90
CA GLY A 366 10.49 18.02 39.09
C GLY A 366 9.60 19.27 38.86
N PRO A 367 8.59 19.55 39.71
CA PRO A 367 7.56 20.55 39.40
C PRO A 367 7.45 21.74 40.40
N VAL A 368 6.69 22.75 39.95
CA VAL A 368 5.86 23.75 40.66
C VAL A 368 6.42 25.07 41.29
N VAL A 369 5.64 26.13 41.01
CA VAL A 369 5.27 27.38 41.76
C VAL A 369 6.12 28.66 41.59
N GLY A 370 5.45 29.72 41.10
CA GLY A 370 5.78 31.13 41.37
C GLY A 370 4.80 32.07 40.67
N ASN A 371 4.05 32.86 41.43
CA ASN A 371 2.83 33.55 41.03
C ASN A 371 3.03 35.08 40.89
N ILE A 372 2.15 35.71 40.09
CA ILE A 372 1.71 37.14 40.10
C ILE A 372 2.56 38.19 39.35
N GLY A 373 1.91 38.85 38.39
CA GLY A 373 2.27 40.18 37.91
C GLY A 373 1.60 40.53 36.57
N MET A 374 0.38 41.08 36.60
CA MET A 374 -0.25 41.67 35.41
C MET A 374 0.60 42.84 34.90
N ILE A 375 1.25 42.66 33.76
CA ILE A 375 1.76 43.72 32.91
C ILE A 375 1.21 43.44 31.52
N VAL A 376 0.40 44.36 31.00
CA VAL A 376 -0.13 44.35 29.64
C VAL A 376 1.03 44.38 28.65
N PRO A 377 1.24 43.36 27.79
CA PRO A 377 2.19 43.47 26.70
C PRO A 377 1.45 43.85 25.42
N GLN A 378 2.03 44.82 24.73
CA GLN A 378 1.72 45.23 23.37
C GLN A 378 1.48 44.03 22.45
N LYS A 379 0.59 44.21 21.46
CA LYS A 379 0.44 43.30 20.31
C LYS A 379 1.80 43.07 19.64
N VAL A 380 2.46 41.98 20.00
CA VAL A 380 3.50 41.36 19.18
C VAL A 380 2.77 40.56 18.12
N SER A 381 2.96 40.92 16.86
CA SER A 381 2.55 40.11 15.72
C SER A 381 3.16 38.71 15.86
N PRO A 382 2.41 37.61 15.68
CA PRO A 382 3.01 36.29 15.73
C PRO A 382 4.02 36.18 14.60
N LEU A 383 5.28 35.86 14.94
CA LEU A 383 6.29 35.42 13.99
C LEU A 383 5.67 34.29 13.16
N LYS A 384 5.51 34.50 11.84
CA LYS A 384 5.04 33.45 10.93
C LYS A 384 5.98 32.23 11.09
N PRO A 385 5.45 31.02 11.30
CA PRO A 385 6.29 29.84 11.43
C PRO A 385 7.18 29.68 10.19
N ALA A 386 8.44 29.29 10.41
CA ALA A 386 9.40 29.06 9.33
C ALA A 386 8.84 28.02 8.35
N MET A 387 8.95 28.30 7.04
CA MET A 387 8.40 27.44 5.99
C MET A 387 9.07 26.07 6.00
N LYS A 388 8.28 24.99 6.02
CA LYS A 388 8.74 23.62 5.85
C LYS A 388 7.92 22.93 4.76
N LEU A 389 8.60 22.34 3.77
CA LEU A 389 7.94 21.79 2.59
C LEU A 389 7.88 20.26 2.64
N LEU A 390 6.75 19.69 2.23
CA LEU A 390 6.64 18.28 1.90
C LEU A 390 6.44 18.13 0.39
N ILE A 391 7.36 17.45 -0.29
CA ILE A 391 7.39 17.36 -1.75
C ILE A 391 7.06 15.94 -2.21
N TYR A 392 6.05 15.79 -3.07
CA TYR A 392 5.77 14.55 -3.77
C TYR A 392 6.35 14.60 -5.20
N GLY A 393 6.92 13.47 -5.64
CA GLY A 393 7.52 13.34 -6.98
C GLY A 393 9.05 13.37 -7.02
N ARG A 394 9.74 12.85 -5.98
CA ARG A 394 11.21 12.80 -5.86
C ARG A 394 11.95 12.33 -7.12
N THR A 395 11.46 11.28 -7.78
CA THR A 395 12.07 10.71 -9.01
C THR A 395 11.65 11.46 -10.29
N GLY A 396 10.73 12.41 -10.16
CA GLY A 396 10.27 13.31 -11.21
C GLY A 396 11.27 14.44 -11.45
N TRP A 397 11.20 15.06 -12.62
CA TRP A 397 12.14 16.12 -12.98
C TRP A 397 11.91 17.38 -12.14
N ILE A 398 10.67 17.87 -12.09
CA ILE A 398 10.29 19.04 -11.29
C ILE A 398 10.51 18.77 -9.79
N GLY A 399 10.07 17.62 -9.27
CA GLY A 399 10.25 17.28 -7.85
C GLY A 399 11.73 17.20 -7.42
N GLY A 400 12.61 16.71 -8.30
CA GLY A 400 14.06 16.73 -8.07
C GLY A 400 14.64 18.16 -8.09
N LEU A 401 14.19 19.02 -9.01
CA LEU A 401 14.63 20.42 -9.06
C LEU A 401 14.15 21.23 -7.84
N LEU A 402 12.92 21.00 -7.38
CA LEU A 402 12.40 21.64 -6.17
C LEU A 402 13.25 21.32 -4.94
N GLY A 403 13.69 20.06 -4.77
CA GLY A 403 14.59 19.69 -3.67
C GLY A 403 15.92 20.43 -3.74
N LYS A 404 16.54 20.51 -4.93
CA LYS A 404 17.79 21.27 -5.14
C LYS A 404 17.62 22.76 -4.83
N ILE A 405 16.48 23.35 -5.18
CA ILE A 405 16.16 24.74 -4.85
C ILE A 405 16.03 24.91 -3.33
N CYS A 406 15.33 23.98 -2.66
CA CYS A 406 15.19 24.00 -1.19
C CYS A 406 16.56 23.89 -0.49
N GLU A 407 17.44 23.01 -0.95
CA GLU A 407 18.81 22.89 -0.43
C GLU A 407 19.60 24.18 -0.59
N ARG A 408 19.57 24.77 -1.80
CA ARG A 408 20.28 26.02 -2.10
C ARG A 408 19.77 27.20 -1.28
N GLU A 409 18.47 27.27 -1.02
CA GLU A 409 17.82 28.37 -0.30
C GLU A 409 17.69 28.10 1.21
N GLY A 410 18.18 26.96 1.70
CA GLY A 410 18.11 26.59 3.12
C GLY A 410 16.69 26.39 3.64
N ILE A 411 15.76 25.96 2.77
CA ILE A 411 14.36 25.71 3.12
C ILE A 411 14.24 24.27 3.62
N PRO A 412 13.81 24.04 4.88
CA PRO A 412 13.57 22.70 5.39
C PRO A 412 12.54 21.97 4.52
N TYR A 413 12.90 20.78 4.04
CA TYR A 413 12.01 19.99 3.23
C TYR A 413 12.20 18.49 3.44
N GLU A 414 11.16 17.73 3.15
CA GLU A 414 11.16 16.27 3.15
C GLU A 414 10.44 15.79 1.88
N TYR A 415 10.80 14.59 1.41
CA TYR A 415 10.07 13.93 0.33
C TYR A 415 9.02 12.99 0.88
N GLY A 416 7.80 13.09 0.36
CA GLY A 416 6.73 12.14 0.66
C GLY A 416 7.08 10.74 0.17
N SER A 417 6.76 9.75 1.00
CA SER A 417 7.08 8.34 0.74
C SER A 417 5.90 7.60 0.08
N GLY A 418 4.70 8.15 0.19
CA GLY A 418 3.46 7.55 -0.31
C GLY A 418 3.22 7.67 -1.81
N ARG A 419 2.51 6.67 -2.34
CA ARG A 419 1.72 6.81 -3.56
C ARG A 419 0.54 7.73 -3.26
N LEU A 420 0.23 8.66 -4.15
CA LEU A 420 -0.79 9.67 -3.90
C LEU A 420 -2.20 9.09 -3.68
N GLU A 421 -2.49 7.92 -4.25
CA GLU A 421 -3.74 7.21 -4.03
C GLU A 421 -3.83 6.51 -2.65
N ASN A 422 -2.74 6.47 -1.88
CA ASN A 422 -2.69 5.87 -0.55
C ASN A 422 -2.86 6.95 0.53
N ARG A 423 -4.11 7.25 0.86
CA ARG A 423 -4.48 8.25 1.87
C ARG A 423 -3.74 8.09 3.20
N LEU A 424 -3.71 6.88 3.76
CA LEU A 424 -3.10 6.63 5.08
C LEU A 424 -1.62 7.00 5.09
N GLN A 425 -0.91 6.75 3.98
CA GLN A 425 0.49 7.14 3.89
C GLN A 425 0.66 8.64 3.75
N LEU A 426 -0.24 9.35 3.05
CA LEU A 426 -0.21 10.81 2.99
C LEU A 426 -0.44 11.45 4.36
N GLU A 427 -1.40 10.92 5.12
CA GLU A 427 -1.66 11.34 6.50
C GLU A 427 -0.43 11.07 7.39
N ALA A 428 0.19 9.90 7.28
CA ALA A 428 1.41 9.56 8.00
C ALA A 428 2.60 10.46 7.64
N ASP A 429 2.80 10.75 6.35
CA ASP A 429 3.84 11.66 5.87
C ASP A 429 3.63 13.06 6.48
N ILE A 430 2.40 13.57 6.49
CA ILE A 430 2.06 14.90 7.07
C ILE A 430 2.28 14.93 8.57
N LEU A 431 1.83 13.90 9.31
CA LEU A 431 2.00 13.82 10.76
C LEU A 431 3.47 13.74 11.18
N THR A 432 4.27 13.03 10.40
CA THR A 432 5.72 12.86 10.64
C THR A 432 6.48 14.14 10.31
N VAL A 433 6.26 14.67 9.12
CA VAL A 433 7.03 15.82 8.61
C VAL A 433 6.59 17.13 9.24
N LYS A 434 5.30 17.27 9.58
CA LYS A 434 4.67 18.51 10.03
C LYS A 434 4.98 19.69 9.09
N PRO A 435 4.68 19.55 7.78
CA PRO A 435 4.97 20.61 6.82
C PRO A 435 4.04 21.81 7.03
N THR A 436 4.46 22.98 6.52
CA THR A 436 3.56 24.13 6.38
C THR A 436 2.91 24.19 5.01
N HIS A 437 3.55 23.65 3.98
CA HIS A 437 3.05 23.61 2.61
C HIS A 437 3.42 22.30 1.92
N ILE A 438 2.59 21.87 0.97
CA ILE A 438 2.78 20.63 0.23
C ILE A 438 2.93 20.94 -1.26
N PHE A 439 3.93 20.33 -1.90
CA PHE A 439 4.19 20.46 -3.33
C PHE A 439 3.95 19.11 -4.01
N ASN A 440 3.00 19.07 -4.95
CA ASN A 440 2.73 17.90 -5.78
C ASN A 440 3.34 18.06 -7.16
N ALA A 441 4.50 17.44 -7.37
CA ALA A 441 5.13 17.24 -8.67
C ALA A 441 5.08 15.76 -9.12
N ALA A 442 4.25 14.94 -8.46
CA ALA A 442 4.06 13.55 -8.82
C ALA A 442 3.00 13.38 -9.92
N GLY A 443 3.20 12.38 -10.77
CA GLY A 443 2.32 12.05 -11.86
C GLY A 443 2.94 11.02 -12.78
N VAL A 444 2.11 10.34 -13.56
CA VAL A 444 2.54 9.39 -14.59
C VAL A 444 2.35 10.03 -15.95
N THR A 445 3.45 10.22 -16.66
CA THR A 445 3.48 10.66 -18.07
C THR A 445 3.86 9.52 -19.01
N GLY A 446 3.81 8.27 -18.53
CA GLY A 446 4.21 7.10 -19.29
C GLY A 446 5.73 6.95 -19.49
N ARG A 447 6.17 5.74 -19.85
CA ARG A 447 7.51 5.49 -20.38
C ARG A 447 7.37 4.78 -21.74
N PRO A 448 8.05 5.24 -22.80
CA PRO A 448 8.96 6.39 -22.86
C PRO A 448 8.28 7.76 -22.98
N ASN A 449 6.98 7.82 -23.31
CA ASN A 449 6.26 9.06 -23.56
C ASN A 449 4.78 8.97 -23.13
N VAL A 450 4.04 10.06 -23.39
CA VAL A 450 2.62 10.22 -23.04
C VAL A 450 1.70 9.20 -23.72
N ASP A 451 2.11 8.63 -24.85
CA ASP A 451 1.31 7.67 -25.62
C ASP A 451 1.11 6.35 -24.83
N TRP A 452 1.98 6.04 -23.86
CA TRP A 452 1.79 4.94 -22.91
C TRP A 452 0.47 5.07 -22.13
N CYS A 453 0.03 6.29 -21.83
CA CYS A 453 -1.22 6.54 -21.10
C CYS A 453 -2.45 6.10 -21.91
N GLU A 454 -2.36 6.00 -23.24
CA GLU A 454 -3.45 5.51 -24.09
C GLU A 454 -3.75 4.02 -23.86
N SER A 455 -2.71 3.24 -23.55
CA SER A 455 -2.80 1.80 -23.30
C SER A 455 -2.90 1.44 -21.81
N HIS A 456 -2.63 2.39 -20.91
CA HIS A 456 -2.58 2.20 -19.45
C HIS A 456 -3.50 3.21 -18.75
N LYS A 457 -4.77 3.18 -19.17
CA LYS A 457 -5.77 4.17 -18.74
C LYS A 457 -6.06 4.11 -17.25
N VAL A 458 -6.11 2.91 -16.67
CA VAL A 458 -6.44 2.72 -15.25
C VAL A 458 -5.32 3.25 -14.36
N GLU A 459 -4.08 2.97 -14.69
CA GLU A 459 -2.89 3.46 -13.97
C GLU A 459 -2.79 4.99 -14.06
N THR A 460 -3.10 5.53 -15.24
CA THR A 460 -3.13 6.97 -15.47
C THR A 460 -4.23 7.63 -14.62
N ILE A 461 -5.44 7.07 -14.58
CA ILE A 461 -6.52 7.55 -13.71
C ILE A 461 -6.10 7.47 -12.24
N ARG A 462 -5.56 6.33 -11.80
CA ARG A 462 -5.17 6.12 -10.39
C ARG A 462 -4.15 7.16 -9.93
N ALA A 463 -3.08 7.35 -10.71
CA ALA A 463 -2.01 8.26 -10.32
C ALA A 463 -2.37 9.74 -10.54
N ASN A 464 -2.89 10.09 -11.72
CA ASN A 464 -3.09 11.50 -12.09
C ASN A 464 -4.42 12.06 -11.58
N VAL A 465 -5.44 11.23 -11.40
CA VAL A 465 -6.78 11.66 -10.97
C VAL A 465 -7.03 11.35 -9.50
N VAL A 466 -7.13 10.07 -9.15
CA VAL A 466 -7.47 9.65 -7.79
C VAL A 466 -6.42 10.15 -6.80
N GLY A 467 -5.14 9.96 -7.13
CA GLY A 467 -4.04 10.39 -6.26
C GLY A 467 -4.02 11.91 -6.02
N THR A 468 -4.13 12.71 -7.08
CA THR A 468 -4.12 14.18 -6.95
C THR A 468 -5.28 14.69 -6.10
N LEU A 469 -6.50 14.15 -6.30
CA LEU A 469 -7.67 14.54 -5.52
C LEU A 469 -7.57 14.07 -4.06
N THR A 470 -7.02 12.88 -3.83
CA THR A 470 -6.78 12.37 -2.47
C THR A 470 -5.81 13.29 -1.72
N LEU A 471 -4.73 13.73 -2.38
CA LEU A 471 -3.79 14.65 -1.76
C LEU A 471 -4.44 16.02 -1.48
N ALA A 472 -5.21 16.57 -2.42
CA ALA A 472 -5.93 17.84 -2.20
C ALA A 472 -6.86 17.78 -0.98
N ASP A 473 -7.62 16.68 -0.86
CA ASP A 473 -8.53 16.43 0.25
C ASP A 473 -7.79 16.29 1.60
N VAL A 474 -6.73 15.50 1.63
CA VAL A 474 -5.90 15.34 2.85
C VAL A 474 -5.29 16.69 3.24
N CYS A 475 -4.72 17.45 2.31
CA CYS A 475 -4.20 18.79 2.57
C CYS A 475 -5.28 19.70 3.18
N LYS A 476 -6.52 19.65 2.65
CA LYS A 476 -7.64 20.48 3.14
C LYS A 476 -8.00 20.12 4.58
N GLN A 477 -8.07 18.83 4.91
CA GLN A 477 -8.37 18.36 6.26
C GLN A 477 -7.33 18.77 7.30
N HIS A 478 -6.07 18.89 6.88
CA HIS A 478 -4.97 19.34 7.74
C HIS A 478 -4.72 20.85 7.70
N GLY A 479 -5.54 21.62 6.98
CA GLY A 479 -5.38 23.07 6.87
C GLY A 479 -4.10 23.50 6.10
N LEU A 480 -3.64 22.65 5.17
CA LEU A 480 -2.41 22.86 4.40
C LEU A 480 -2.70 23.33 2.98
N LEU A 481 -1.87 24.25 2.49
CA LEU A 481 -1.85 24.68 1.09
C LEU A 481 -1.16 23.63 0.22
N LEU A 482 -1.84 23.22 -0.86
CA LEU A 482 -1.29 22.34 -1.88
C LEU A 482 -0.89 23.13 -3.13
N MET A 483 0.41 23.14 -3.44
CA MET A 483 0.96 23.59 -4.72
C MET A 483 0.99 22.41 -5.70
N ASN A 484 0.05 22.37 -6.64
CA ASN A 484 -0.12 21.27 -7.58
C ASN A 484 0.43 21.64 -8.97
N PHE A 485 1.46 20.94 -9.43
CA PHE A 485 1.97 21.11 -10.80
C PHE A 485 1.07 20.34 -11.78
N ALA A 486 0.29 21.11 -12.53
CA ALA A 486 -0.59 20.64 -13.60
C ALA A 486 0.05 20.91 -14.98
N THR A 487 -0.76 20.92 -16.03
CA THR A 487 -0.29 21.09 -17.39
C THR A 487 -1.16 22.03 -18.20
N GLY A 488 -0.53 22.91 -18.98
CA GLY A 488 -1.19 23.72 -20.00
C GLY A 488 -1.54 22.95 -21.27
N CYS A 489 -1.20 21.65 -21.35
CA CYS A 489 -1.48 20.80 -22.51
C CYS A 489 -2.94 20.32 -22.57
N ILE A 490 -3.88 21.18 -22.21
CA ILE A 490 -5.35 20.95 -22.17
C ILE A 490 -6.10 21.90 -23.11
N PHE A 491 -5.36 22.72 -23.85
CA PHE A 491 -5.88 23.62 -24.87
C PHE A 491 -5.27 23.36 -26.24
N GLU A 492 -6.01 23.67 -27.30
CA GLU A 492 -5.53 23.80 -28.66
C GLU A 492 -6.04 25.11 -29.27
N TYR A 493 -5.25 25.73 -30.15
CA TYR A 493 -5.70 26.91 -30.89
C TYR A 493 -7.05 26.67 -31.59
N ASP A 494 -7.93 27.66 -31.52
CA ASP A 494 -9.29 27.61 -32.09
C ASP A 494 -9.68 28.97 -32.69
N ASP A 495 -10.91 29.10 -33.17
CA ASP A 495 -11.40 30.33 -33.81
C ASP A 495 -11.41 31.54 -32.86
N SER A 496 -11.48 31.31 -31.55
CA SER A 496 -11.47 32.36 -30.52
C SER A 496 -10.04 32.70 -30.06
N HIS A 497 -9.12 31.76 -30.24
CA HIS A 497 -7.69 31.88 -29.94
C HIS A 497 -6.87 31.51 -31.18
N PRO A 498 -6.82 32.37 -32.23
CA PRO A 498 -6.05 32.05 -33.43
C PRO A 498 -4.55 32.08 -33.17
N ILE A 499 -3.80 31.26 -33.93
CA ILE A 499 -2.33 31.28 -33.92
C ILE A 499 -1.82 32.69 -34.25
N ASN A 500 -0.83 33.19 -33.50
CA ASN A 500 -0.24 34.53 -33.66
C ASN A 500 -1.18 35.72 -33.41
N SER A 501 -2.32 35.50 -32.75
CA SER A 501 -3.24 36.61 -32.39
C SER A 501 -2.79 37.42 -31.17
N GLY A 502 -1.92 36.85 -30.32
CA GLY A 502 -1.61 37.39 -28.99
C GLY A 502 -2.74 37.20 -27.97
N ILE A 503 -3.77 36.42 -28.32
CA ILE A 503 -4.89 36.08 -27.46
C ILE A 503 -4.64 34.68 -26.89
N GLY A 504 -4.22 34.63 -25.63
CA GLY A 504 -4.00 33.38 -24.91
C GLY A 504 -5.23 32.92 -24.11
N PHE A 505 -5.31 31.62 -23.83
CA PHE A 505 -6.32 31.03 -22.96
C PHE A 505 -6.14 31.51 -21.51
N LEU A 506 -7.22 31.95 -20.90
CA LEU A 506 -7.31 32.40 -19.51
C LEU A 506 -7.36 31.22 -18.53
N GLU A 507 -7.17 31.50 -17.24
CA GLU A 507 -7.28 30.48 -16.19
C GLU A 507 -8.69 29.88 -16.08
N ASP A 508 -9.73 30.66 -16.36
CA ASP A 508 -11.13 30.27 -16.26
C ASP A 508 -11.69 29.66 -17.56
N ASP A 509 -10.92 29.68 -18.65
CA ASP A 509 -11.36 29.10 -19.92
C ASP A 509 -11.54 27.58 -19.82
N LYS A 510 -12.56 27.10 -20.54
CA LYS A 510 -12.88 25.68 -20.57
C LYS A 510 -11.87 24.94 -21.45
N PRO A 511 -11.24 23.86 -20.96
CA PRO A 511 -10.35 23.04 -21.78
C PRO A 511 -11.02 22.55 -23.05
N ASN A 512 -10.39 22.80 -24.21
CA ASN A 512 -10.90 22.41 -25.53
C ASN A 512 -10.11 21.24 -26.15
N PHE A 513 -8.96 20.85 -25.59
CA PHE A 513 -8.13 19.77 -26.14
C PHE A 513 -8.31 18.46 -25.38
N THR A 514 -8.76 17.42 -26.10
CA THR A 514 -8.90 16.05 -25.58
C THR A 514 -8.14 15.00 -26.39
N GLY A 515 -7.22 15.44 -27.25
CA GLY A 515 -6.50 14.60 -28.20
C GLY A 515 -5.57 13.55 -27.60
N SER A 516 -5.32 13.57 -26.29
CA SER A 516 -4.68 12.44 -25.59
C SER A 516 -5.39 12.12 -24.28
N PHE A 517 -5.37 10.85 -23.88
CA PHE A 517 -5.92 10.37 -22.62
C PHE A 517 -5.25 11.04 -21.42
N TYR A 518 -3.94 11.29 -21.50
CA TYR A 518 -3.23 12.07 -20.49
C TYR A 518 -3.82 13.49 -20.34
N SER A 519 -3.94 14.24 -21.43
CA SER A 519 -4.52 15.59 -21.41
C SER A 519 -5.95 15.58 -20.91
N LYS A 520 -6.76 14.61 -21.34
CA LYS A 520 -8.13 14.41 -20.86
C LYS A 520 -8.17 14.22 -19.35
N THR A 521 -7.33 13.36 -18.77
CA THR A 521 -7.28 13.17 -17.31
C THR A 521 -6.86 14.42 -16.56
N LYS A 522 -5.93 15.20 -17.12
CA LYS A 522 -5.47 16.45 -16.49
C LYS A 522 -6.54 17.54 -16.52
N ALA A 523 -7.26 17.69 -17.62
CA ALA A 523 -8.41 18.60 -17.72
C ALA A 523 -9.52 18.25 -16.70
N MET A 524 -9.85 16.95 -16.58
CA MET A 524 -10.84 16.48 -15.59
C MET A 524 -10.43 16.80 -14.14
N VAL A 525 -9.16 16.58 -13.81
CA VAL A 525 -8.65 16.81 -12.45
C VAL A 525 -8.62 18.28 -12.10
N GLU A 526 -8.18 19.13 -13.04
CA GLU A 526 -8.17 20.57 -12.82
C GLU A 526 -9.58 21.09 -12.52
N GLU A 527 -10.59 20.64 -13.27
CA GLU A 527 -11.98 21.02 -13.03
C GLU A 527 -12.47 20.63 -11.63
N LEU A 528 -12.08 19.45 -11.14
CA LEU A 528 -12.42 18.99 -9.79
C LEU A 528 -11.62 19.71 -8.70
N LEU A 529 -10.37 20.06 -8.97
CA LEU A 529 -9.51 20.79 -8.01
C LEU A 529 -9.98 22.23 -7.77
N LYS A 530 -10.75 22.84 -8.70
CA LYS A 530 -11.39 24.15 -8.49
C LYS A 530 -12.30 24.17 -7.25
N CYS A 531 -12.82 23.02 -6.84
CA CYS A 531 -13.66 22.89 -5.65
C CYS A 531 -12.86 22.95 -4.33
N TYR A 532 -11.53 22.88 -4.38
CA TYR A 532 -10.67 22.95 -3.21
C TYR A 532 -10.03 24.35 -3.10
N ASP A 533 -10.50 25.13 -2.14
CA ASP A 533 -10.02 26.50 -1.85
C ASP A 533 -8.56 26.56 -1.36
N ASN A 534 -7.97 25.43 -0.95
CA ASN A 534 -6.61 25.29 -0.44
C ASN A 534 -5.62 24.82 -1.51
N VAL A 535 -6.01 24.82 -2.79
CA VAL A 535 -5.17 24.33 -3.89
C VAL A 535 -4.73 25.49 -4.79
N CYS A 536 -3.44 25.50 -5.11
CA CYS A 536 -2.85 26.32 -6.15
C CYS A 536 -2.43 25.42 -7.31
N THR A 537 -3.09 25.56 -8.46
CA THR A 537 -2.80 24.76 -9.65
C THR A 537 -1.92 25.53 -10.61
N LEU A 538 -0.72 25.01 -10.89
CA LEU A 538 0.27 25.64 -11.75
C LEU A 538 0.33 24.91 -13.10
N ARG A 539 -0.19 25.53 -14.17
CA ARG A 539 -0.18 24.95 -15.53
C ARG A 539 1.22 25.07 -16.15
N VAL A 540 2.02 24.02 -16.05
CA VAL A 540 3.33 23.95 -16.71
C VAL A 540 3.18 23.59 -18.17
N ARG A 541 4.02 24.16 -19.03
CA ARG A 541 4.06 23.80 -20.45
C ARG A 541 5.47 23.67 -20.99
N MET A 542 5.71 22.59 -21.75
CA MET A 542 6.97 22.33 -22.49
C MET A 542 8.21 22.76 -21.68
N PRO A 543 8.46 22.14 -20.52
CA PRO A 543 9.46 22.64 -19.57
C PRO A 543 10.88 22.65 -20.16
N ILE A 544 11.56 23.78 -19.97
CA ILE A 544 12.94 24.04 -20.38
C ILE A 544 13.78 24.35 -19.15
N SER A 545 15.05 23.92 -19.15
CA SER A 545 16.02 24.34 -18.13
C SER A 545 17.38 24.67 -18.72
N SER A 546 18.24 25.32 -17.93
CA SER A 546 19.66 25.53 -18.23
C SER A 546 20.46 24.23 -18.41
N ASP A 547 20.05 23.13 -17.79
CA ASP A 547 20.66 21.80 -17.98
C ASP A 547 20.25 21.19 -19.35
N LEU A 548 21.05 21.46 -20.38
CA LEU A 548 20.86 20.92 -21.74
C LEU A 548 21.26 19.44 -21.86
N SER A 549 21.84 18.83 -20.82
CA SER A 549 22.15 17.39 -20.82
C SER A 549 20.94 16.52 -20.49
N ASN A 550 19.90 17.12 -19.88
CA ASN A 550 18.74 16.40 -19.41
C ASN A 550 17.83 15.95 -20.56
N PRO A 551 17.57 14.64 -20.74
CA PRO A 551 16.75 14.14 -21.85
C PRO A 551 15.26 14.54 -21.76
N ARG A 552 14.80 15.06 -20.62
CA ARG A 552 13.43 15.58 -20.47
C ARG A 552 13.28 17.02 -20.94
N ASN A 553 14.38 17.77 -21.03
CA ASN A 553 14.42 19.15 -21.48
C ASN A 553 13.92 19.27 -22.91
N PHE A 554 13.00 20.20 -23.13
CA PHE A 554 12.39 20.39 -24.44
C PHE A 554 13.42 20.71 -25.53
N ILE A 555 14.40 21.57 -25.25
CA ILE A 555 15.49 21.89 -26.19
C ILE A 555 16.25 20.61 -26.57
N THR A 556 16.68 19.83 -25.58
CA THR A 556 17.41 18.57 -25.78
C THR A 556 16.61 17.53 -26.58
N LYS A 557 15.26 17.56 -26.51
CA LYS A 557 14.41 16.68 -27.32
C LYS A 557 14.36 17.14 -28.77
N ILE A 558 14.06 18.41 -29.01
CA ILE A 558 13.85 18.92 -30.37
C ILE A 558 15.14 18.94 -31.19
N THR A 559 16.32 19.05 -30.56
CA THR A 559 17.61 18.95 -31.26
C THR A 559 17.94 17.54 -31.74
N ARG A 560 17.22 16.52 -31.25
CA ARG A 560 17.39 15.12 -31.66
C ARG A 560 16.33 14.67 -32.67
N TYR A 561 15.35 15.50 -32.97
CA TYR A 561 14.32 15.16 -33.92
C TYR A 561 14.81 15.36 -35.36
N GLU A 562 14.47 14.43 -36.25
CA GLU A 562 14.77 14.55 -37.68
C GLU A 562 13.99 15.72 -38.31
N LYS A 563 12.74 15.89 -37.85
CA LYS A 563 11.82 16.95 -38.28
C LYS A 563 11.11 17.57 -37.08
N VAL A 564 10.81 18.87 -37.15
CA VAL A 564 10.05 19.61 -36.13
C VAL A 564 8.79 20.27 -36.73
N VAL A 565 7.86 20.65 -35.86
CA VAL A 565 6.63 21.34 -36.24
C VAL A 565 6.70 22.77 -35.72
N ASP A 566 6.72 23.74 -36.63
CA ASP A 566 6.93 25.14 -36.26
C ASP A 566 5.63 25.86 -35.87
N ILE A 567 5.12 25.54 -34.67
CA ILE A 567 3.96 26.22 -34.09
C ILE A 567 4.42 27.02 -32.86
N PRO A 568 4.08 28.32 -32.77
CA PRO A 568 4.32 29.14 -31.59
C PRO A 568 3.60 28.60 -30.37
N ASN A 569 4.26 28.65 -29.23
CA ASN A 569 3.81 27.97 -28.04
C ASN A 569 4.27 28.68 -26.76
N SER A 570 3.39 28.87 -25.78
CA SER A 570 3.80 29.22 -24.41
C SER A 570 4.71 28.13 -23.83
N MET A 571 5.72 28.50 -23.06
CA MET A 571 6.66 27.55 -22.45
C MET A 571 7.05 27.99 -21.03
N THR A 572 7.50 27.04 -20.23
CA THR A 572 7.92 27.25 -18.84
C THR A 572 9.44 27.09 -18.74
N VAL A 573 10.17 28.17 -18.51
CA VAL A 573 11.60 28.12 -18.15
C VAL A 573 11.71 27.85 -16.65
N LEU A 574 12.08 26.62 -16.30
CA LEU A 574 12.06 26.10 -14.93
C LEU A 574 13.03 26.85 -14.00
N ASP A 575 14.17 27.33 -14.51
CA ASP A 575 15.17 28.10 -13.76
C ASP A 575 14.60 29.41 -13.20
N GLU A 576 13.60 30.00 -13.87
CA GLU A 576 12.91 31.21 -13.43
C GLU A 576 11.64 30.90 -12.65
N LEU A 577 10.81 29.97 -13.18
CA LEU A 577 9.46 29.74 -12.66
C LEU A 577 9.46 28.90 -11.38
N LEU A 578 10.30 27.85 -11.24
CA LEU A 578 10.26 27.01 -10.03
C LEU A 578 10.56 27.79 -8.74
N PRO A 579 11.54 28.71 -8.67
CA PRO A 579 11.70 29.60 -7.52
C PRO A 579 10.43 30.42 -7.22
N LEU A 580 9.72 30.91 -8.24
CA LEU A 580 8.47 31.64 -8.05
C LEU A 580 7.37 30.75 -7.44
N SER A 581 7.34 29.45 -7.73
CA SER A 581 6.35 28.55 -7.09
C SER A 581 6.50 28.48 -5.56
N ILE A 582 7.73 28.60 -5.04
CA ILE A 582 8.01 28.66 -3.61
C ILE A 582 7.54 30.00 -3.05
N GLU A 583 7.79 31.09 -3.77
CA GLU A 583 7.31 32.41 -3.37
C GLU A 583 5.77 32.50 -3.38
N MET A 584 5.10 31.90 -4.37
CA MET A 584 3.65 31.75 -4.41
C MET A 584 3.12 30.99 -3.19
N ALA A 585 3.80 29.92 -2.77
CA ALA A 585 3.46 29.22 -1.54
C ALA A 585 3.61 30.16 -0.31
N ARG A 586 4.70 30.94 -0.21
CA ARG A 586 4.88 31.92 0.90
C ARG A 586 3.76 32.95 0.97
N ARG A 587 3.20 33.30 -0.19
CA ARG A 587 2.08 34.25 -0.33
C ARG A 587 0.71 33.60 -0.17
N ASN A 588 0.65 32.29 0.03
CA ASN A 588 -0.58 31.50 0.06
C ASN A 588 -1.46 31.68 -1.18
N CYS A 589 -0.86 31.77 -2.37
CA CYS A 589 -1.61 31.84 -3.62
C CYS A 589 -2.45 30.56 -3.79
N THR A 590 -3.69 30.69 -4.27
CA THR A 590 -4.61 29.59 -4.59
C THR A 590 -5.25 29.80 -5.96
N GLY A 591 -6.06 28.83 -6.40
CA GLY A 591 -6.70 28.84 -7.72
C GLY A 591 -5.76 28.40 -8.84
N ILE A 592 -6.19 28.57 -10.09
CA ILE A 592 -5.44 28.18 -11.28
C ILE A 592 -4.51 29.32 -11.69
N TRP A 593 -3.34 28.97 -12.22
CA TRP A 593 -2.33 29.90 -12.74
C TRP A 593 -1.73 29.35 -14.02
N ASN A 594 -1.74 30.16 -15.08
CA ASN A 594 -1.01 29.88 -16.30
C ASN A 594 0.50 30.05 -16.05
N PHE A 595 1.15 28.97 -15.62
CA PHE A 595 2.50 28.97 -15.07
C PHE A 595 3.59 28.85 -16.16
N THR A 596 3.58 29.82 -17.06
CA THR A 596 4.49 29.97 -18.20
C THR A 596 5.11 31.36 -18.22
N ASN A 597 6.23 31.51 -18.95
CA ASN A 597 6.76 32.83 -19.26
C ASN A 597 5.81 33.57 -20.23
N PRO A 598 5.73 34.91 -20.16
CA PRO A 598 4.95 35.71 -21.09
C PRO A 598 5.36 35.50 -22.55
N GLY A 599 4.35 35.48 -23.41
CA GLY A 599 4.49 35.31 -24.85
C GLY A 599 4.67 33.85 -25.30
N THR A 600 4.99 33.72 -26.59
CA THR A 600 5.17 32.43 -27.26
C THR A 600 6.52 32.35 -27.94
N VAL A 601 6.97 31.11 -28.16
CA VAL A 601 8.16 30.82 -28.96
C VAL A 601 7.90 29.57 -29.80
N SER A 602 8.33 29.58 -31.04
CA SER A 602 8.20 28.45 -31.96
C SER A 602 9.39 27.50 -31.87
N HIS A 603 9.29 26.33 -32.50
CA HIS A 603 10.41 25.38 -32.55
C HIS A 603 11.58 25.95 -33.36
N ASN A 604 11.31 26.61 -34.49
CA ASN A 604 12.35 27.23 -35.31
C ASN A 604 13.09 28.31 -34.54
N GLU A 605 12.37 29.17 -33.80
CA GLU A 605 13.00 30.23 -33.01
C GLU A 605 13.95 29.66 -31.94
N ILE A 606 13.56 28.57 -31.25
CA ILE A 606 14.44 27.90 -30.29
C ILE A 606 15.66 27.27 -30.98
N LEU A 607 15.47 26.61 -32.13
CA LEU A 607 16.56 25.98 -32.86
C LEU A 607 17.51 27.01 -33.49
N GLU A 608 17.00 28.20 -33.85
CA GLU A 608 17.83 29.33 -34.25
C GLU A 608 18.68 29.83 -33.10
N MET A 609 18.11 30.01 -31.90
CA MET A 609 18.88 30.35 -30.70
C MET A 609 19.89 29.24 -30.35
N TYR A 610 19.52 27.97 -30.47
CA TYR A 610 20.45 26.86 -30.26
C TYR A 610 21.62 26.90 -31.26
N ARG A 611 21.33 27.18 -32.53
CA ARG A 611 22.35 27.35 -33.56
C ARG A 611 23.27 28.54 -33.25
N GLU A 612 22.69 29.67 -32.84
CA GLU A 612 23.46 30.89 -32.57
C GLU A 612 24.40 30.75 -31.37
N TYR A 613 23.90 30.20 -30.25
CA TYR A 613 24.62 30.20 -28.99
C TYR A 613 25.39 28.89 -28.69
N ILE A 614 24.91 27.74 -29.17
CA ILE A 614 25.43 26.43 -28.78
C ILE A 614 26.19 25.76 -29.94
N ASP A 615 25.54 25.59 -31.10
CA ASP A 615 26.13 24.87 -32.24
C ASP A 615 25.83 25.59 -33.56
N GLN A 616 26.77 26.43 -34.01
CA GLN A 616 26.65 27.20 -35.27
C GLN A 616 26.46 26.32 -36.51
N GLY A 617 26.83 25.04 -36.44
CA GLY A 617 26.66 24.07 -37.53
C GLY A 617 25.30 23.37 -37.52
N PHE A 618 24.46 23.59 -36.51
CA PHE A 618 23.21 22.86 -36.32
C PHE A 618 22.22 23.11 -37.48
N LYS A 619 21.62 22.03 -37.97
CA LYS A 619 20.60 22.05 -39.04
C LYS A 619 19.39 21.24 -38.61
N TRP A 620 18.21 21.69 -39.04
CA TRP A 620 16.96 20.98 -38.83
C TRP A 620 16.09 21.08 -40.08
N SER A 621 15.00 20.32 -40.09
CA SER A 621 13.99 20.38 -41.14
C SER A 621 12.59 20.38 -40.52
N ASN A 622 11.61 20.92 -41.25
CA ASN A 622 10.23 21.00 -40.79
C ASN A 622 9.38 19.90 -41.43
N PHE A 623 8.37 19.42 -40.70
CA PHE A 623 7.33 18.58 -41.28
C PHE A 623 6.51 19.39 -42.29
N THR A 624 6.16 18.75 -43.41
CA THR A 624 5.06 19.22 -44.25
C THR A 624 3.72 18.87 -43.61
N LEU A 625 2.65 19.60 -43.97
CA LEU A 625 1.29 19.35 -43.45
C LEU A 625 0.81 17.91 -43.71
N GLU A 626 1.17 17.34 -44.86
CA GLU A 626 0.81 15.96 -45.23
C GLU A 626 1.59 14.90 -44.46
N GLU A 627 2.84 15.16 -44.10
CA GLU A 627 3.65 14.26 -43.27
C GLU A 627 3.18 14.25 -41.82
N GLN A 628 2.80 15.41 -41.31
CA GLN A 628 2.33 15.57 -39.94
C GLN A 628 1.08 14.73 -39.66
N ALA A 629 0.16 14.63 -40.62
CA ALA A 629 -1.07 13.82 -40.52
C ALA A 629 -0.81 12.30 -40.49
N LYS A 630 0.34 11.82 -40.98
CA LYS A 630 0.64 10.38 -41.12
C LYS A 630 1.43 9.78 -39.96
N VAL A 631 2.13 10.61 -39.18
CA VAL A 631 3.14 10.15 -38.19
C VAL A 631 2.62 10.17 -36.75
N ILE A 632 1.52 10.88 -36.47
CA ILE A 632 1.06 11.14 -35.10
C ILE A 632 -0.07 10.17 -34.72
N VAL A 633 0.18 9.31 -33.72
CA VAL A 633 -0.82 8.38 -33.16
C VAL A 633 -1.95 9.10 -32.39
N ALA A 634 -1.65 10.26 -31.78
CA ALA A 634 -2.59 11.06 -31.00
C ALA A 634 -2.27 12.56 -31.18
N PRO A 635 -3.26 13.45 -31.42
CA PRO A 635 -3.05 14.89 -31.60
C PRO A 635 -2.15 15.52 -30.53
N ARG A 636 -1.48 16.63 -30.87
CA ARG A 636 -0.61 17.37 -29.95
C ARG A 636 -1.22 18.74 -29.62
N SER A 637 -1.16 19.11 -28.34
CA SER A 637 -1.66 20.38 -27.83
C SER A 637 -0.70 21.53 -28.16
N ASN A 638 -1.16 22.46 -29.00
CA ASN A 638 -0.49 23.72 -29.30
C ASN A 638 -1.41 24.88 -28.89
N ASN A 639 -0.92 25.78 -28.04
CA ASN A 639 -1.71 26.88 -27.52
C ASN A 639 -0.81 28.02 -27.03
N GLU A 640 -1.45 29.17 -26.82
CA GLU A 640 -0.93 30.32 -26.09
C GLU A 640 -1.74 30.46 -24.79
N LEU A 641 -1.07 30.62 -23.66
CA LEU A 641 -1.70 30.88 -22.36
C LEU A 641 -1.53 32.35 -22.00
N ASP A 642 -2.59 33.00 -21.51
CA ASP A 642 -2.52 34.37 -21.02
C ASP A 642 -1.78 34.40 -19.67
N THR A 643 -0.74 35.23 -19.58
CA THR A 643 0.12 35.34 -18.40
C THR A 643 -0.11 36.61 -17.59
N LYS A 644 -1.13 37.43 -17.89
CA LYS A 644 -1.34 38.72 -17.22
C LYS A 644 -1.49 38.56 -15.70
N LYS A 645 -2.07 37.44 -15.25
CA LYS A 645 -2.17 37.11 -13.83
C LYS A 645 -0.80 36.89 -13.19
N MET A 646 0.09 36.16 -13.86
CA MET A 646 1.49 35.95 -13.44
C MET A 646 2.29 37.26 -13.46
N GLU A 647 2.17 38.05 -14.53
CA GLU A 647 2.88 39.33 -14.71
C GLU A 647 2.47 40.36 -13.65
N LYS A 648 1.18 40.37 -13.28
CA LYS A 648 0.68 41.24 -12.21
C LYS A 648 1.29 40.88 -10.85
N GLU A 649 1.42 39.58 -10.55
CA GLU A 649 1.95 39.09 -9.27
C GLU A 649 3.49 39.14 -9.22
N PHE A 650 4.13 38.97 -10.38
CA PHE A 650 5.59 38.93 -10.57
C PHE A 650 6.01 39.81 -11.76
N PRO A 651 6.08 41.15 -11.59
CA PRO A 651 6.42 42.07 -12.68
C PRO A 651 7.83 41.89 -13.26
N GLN A 652 8.71 41.19 -12.55
CA GLN A 652 10.06 40.85 -12.99
C GLN A 652 10.12 39.65 -13.94
N LEU A 653 8.99 38.97 -14.16
CA LEU A 653 8.92 37.79 -15.00
C LEU A 653 9.28 38.14 -16.45
N MET A 654 10.32 37.50 -16.98
CA MET A 654 10.83 37.79 -18.32
C MET A 654 9.98 37.13 -19.40
N HIS A 655 9.81 37.82 -20.52
CA HIS A 655 9.27 37.25 -21.75
C HIS A 655 10.05 35.97 -22.13
N ILE A 656 9.37 34.98 -22.70
CA ILE A 656 9.93 33.65 -22.94
C ILE A 656 11.27 33.68 -23.69
N LYS A 657 11.39 34.52 -24.72
CA LYS A 657 12.62 34.66 -25.52
C LYS A 657 13.79 35.23 -24.69
N ASP A 658 13.53 36.25 -23.86
CA ASP A 658 14.55 36.85 -23.00
C ASP A 658 15.01 35.88 -21.91
N SER A 659 14.06 35.15 -21.33
CA SER A 659 14.33 34.13 -20.32
C SER A 659 15.20 32.99 -20.90
N LEU A 660 14.88 32.52 -22.10
CA LEU A 660 15.69 31.51 -22.81
C LEU A 660 17.12 31.99 -23.07
N VAL A 661 17.28 33.20 -23.62
CA VAL A 661 18.61 33.73 -23.91
C VAL A 661 19.41 33.86 -22.62
N LYS A 662 18.86 34.53 -21.60
CA LYS A 662 19.57 34.87 -20.37
C LYS A 662 19.89 33.67 -19.48
N LEU A 663 18.93 32.76 -19.30
CA LEU A 663 19.04 31.67 -18.31
C LEU A 663 19.46 30.34 -18.94
N VAL A 664 19.26 30.14 -20.23
CA VAL A 664 19.49 28.85 -20.88
C VAL A 664 20.65 28.93 -21.88
N PHE A 665 20.57 29.81 -22.88
CA PHE A 665 21.54 29.82 -23.97
C PHE A 665 22.87 30.51 -23.63
N VAL A 666 22.85 31.73 -23.07
CA VAL A 666 24.07 32.46 -22.71
C VAL A 666 24.96 31.67 -21.73
N PRO A 667 24.42 31.07 -20.64
CA PRO A 667 25.22 30.28 -19.72
C PRO A 667 25.86 29.03 -20.36
N ASN A 668 25.23 28.47 -21.41
CA ASN A 668 25.72 27.28 -22.11
C ASN A 668 26.51 27.62 -23.40
N SER A 669 26.76 28.90 -23.67
CA SER A 669 27.40 29.31 -24.93
C SER A 669 28.84 28.83 -25.05
N SER A 670 29.24 28.43 -26.25
CA SER A 670 30.54 27.82 -26.57
C SER A 670 31.76 28.71 -26.28
N SER A 671 31.55 30.00 -25.98
CA SER A 671 32.56 30.97 -25.58
C SER A 671 32.96 30.93 -24.08
N ASN A 672 32.26 30.16 -23.23
CA ASN A 672 32.59 30.01 -21.80
C ASN A 672 33.43 28.76 -21.47
N GLY A 673 33.93 28.04 -22.48
CA GLY A 673 34.64 26.76 -22.34
C GLY A 673 36.07 26.79 -21.77
N ASP A 674 36.66 27.96 -21.50
CA ASP A 674 38.07 28.10 -21.04
C ASP A 674 38.25 28.35 -19.53
N LYS A 675 37.30 27.93 -18.69
CA LYS A 675 37.54 27.86 -17.24
C LYS A 675 37.11 26.52 -16.66
N LYS A 676 38.01 25.54 -16.75
CA LYS A 676 38.07 24.40 -15.84
C LYS A 676 39.42 24.38 -15.14
#